data_AF-A0A151BA12-F1
#
_entry.id   AF-A0A151BA12-F1
#
_cell.length_a   1.000
_cell.length_b   1.000
_cell.length_c   1.000
_cell.angle_alpha   90.00
_cell.angle_beta   90.00
_cell.angle_gamma   90.00
#
_symmetry.space_group_name_H-M   'P 1'
#
loop_
_entity.id
_entity.type
_entity.pdbx_description
1 polymer ?
#
loop_
_entity_poly.entity_id
_entity_poly.type
_entity_poly.pdbx_seq_one_letter_code
_entity_poly.pdbx_strand_id
1 'polypeptide(L)'
;MSRKTYTVTVIATLAVMLTSLLLPVAVNAGVPIVGDDIRDDYALINGVLDTDKYALYPYEAKAITIGLSKYGELIDEENRVGLEYAGERDPFAPPAGTGPAPGLIPMKKWIQGWHINITYNHYSWGRRNVWAVALFADLSEYGGPWIRVDDSYGATTATIEAEEDPRDPGLALDDNGDVVGVDLEYGGRKTNGSVVTEPLKVLYNGPRRFIAMCVNHIYDMNDEGVKEPLVDVVFTIIFNKVKKEVIILKDIKITISKYVVDDIEIDPPDKPTVTVKALVIQFSDRCEWDLGSSPYYTSYAHWYFDLPTAYDEDWTLTPTLPPYWSFPGANPGARDGSQPGSPGTFDVAQIISDDGEYVGWAAYWPSPSDWSVDGAGEWWESLDADDDHPVDGTTEPWLAPLTIGEWDFALTMEPTETGWFVGNRQFRGVTVYGVTDRNNADDLDGNGVDIPGRSNVLDREVLFQLDEIFNPQDLWAVAHKETERHVLFEYDTDCTIVLVPPAIPPDVADWYAYCSFAERVIDLTTDTLLVRDVDYTLSDDGRVIELDPAYEGHDIKVLWSSIRQVEKVDLLTIVGGVLIYRLSHWPVAEDKPVFVIDITDPEYPVVVPSDAYSIDEDGFITFDNETYEIFDGDKIKVIYDVDLGRYEWVVVGTGLDPDHKARNIDSAGAAMVAAAFKNKNMEIGLSGLDIQDLQVVPQVMAGSGTTWTGYYYDPESDKRVALRDDWCTYWPVASSNMIAVGGPGVNMLTYYFNEFTDAFWANPEFADSSIASSLYALTCWNIQTLDPETEQYVIDPSLKAYYADYPDTGYAVIATYKDINGTIGVVVWGLWGRDTYYAAQWLHGDAERGIPPGLVQLQDAPRGITAIVLEIDYSEDIEHPTFTVVECLGTISETLWTHGEEDKGGIHDP
;
A
#
# COMPACT_ATOMS: atom_id res chain seq x y z
N MET A 1 42.17 -30.39 -29.47
CA MET A 1 41.34 -31.62 -29.42
C MET A 1 40.84 -31.73 -27.99
N SER A 2 39.56 -31.60 -27.65
CA SER A 2 38.36 -32.17 -28.25
C SER A 2 37.19 -31.21 -28.09
N ARG A 3 36.61 -30.79 -29.22
CA ARG A 3 35.53 -29.81 -29.35
C ARG A 3 34.16 -30.51 -29.43
N LYS A 4 33.93 -31.55 -28.61
CA LYS A 4 32.78 -32.48 -28.78
C LYS A 4 31.90 -32.69 -27.53
N THR A 5 32.13 -32.01 -26.41
CA THR A 5 31.28 -32.16 -25.21
C THR A 5 30.28 -31.02 -25.02
N TYR A 6 30.51 -29.84 -25.61
CA TYR A 6 29.63 -28.67 -25.44
C TYR A 6 28.35 -28.70 -26.28
N THR A 7 28.24 -29.55 -27.29
CA THR A 7 27.08 -29.57 -28.20
C THR A 7 25.93 -30.43 -27.68
N VAL A 8 26.17 -31.34 -26.73
CA VAL A 8 25.11 -32.24 -26.21
C VAL A 8 24.37 -31.60 -25.03
N THR A 9 25.02 -30.75 -24.23
CA THR A 9 24.37 -29.99 -23.16
C THR A 9 23.47 -28.88 -23.73
N VAL A 10 23.94 -28.15 -24.76
CA VAL A 10 23.16 -27.08 -25.40
C VAL A 10 21.89 -27.62 -26.09
N ILE A 11 21.92 -28.83 -26.65
CA ILE A 11 20.73 -29.45 -27.28
C ILE A 11 19.73 -29.97 -26.24
N ALA A 12 20.19 -30.42 -25.06
CA ALA A 12 19.30 -30.79 -23.98
C ALA A 12 18.63 -29.56 -23.34
N THR A 13 19.33 -28.43 -23.24
CA THR A 13 18.76 -27.15 -22.77
C THR A 13 17.82 -26.53 -23.81
N LEU A 14 18.13 -26.60 -25.11
CA LEU A 14 17.22 -26.16 -26.18
C LEU A 14 15.95 -27.02 -26.28
N ALA A 15 16.02 -28.30 -25.94
CA ALA A 15 14.84 -29.17 -25.93
C ALA A 15 13.89 -28.85 -24.77
N VAL A 16 14.41 -28.32 -23.65
CA VAL A 16 13.59 -27.75 -22.57
C VAL A 16 12.97 -26.41 -23.00
N MET A 17 13.72 -25.57 -23.74
CA MET A 17 13.20 -24.31 -24.31
C MET A 17 12.03 -24.52 -25.29
N LEU A 18 12.05 -25.58 -26.10
CA LEU A 18 10.95 -25.83 -27.06
C LEU A 18 9.70 -26.42 -26.41
N THR A 19 9.79 -26.99 -25.20
CA THR A 19 8.62 -27.46 -24.46
C THR A 19 8.01 -26.40 -23.54
N SER A 20 8.78 -25.38 -23.11
CA SER A 20 8.24 -24.23 -22.38
C SER A 20 7.56 -23.19 -23.29
N LEU A 21 7.92 -23.16 -24.58
CA LEU A 21 7.25 -22.33 -25.62
C LEU A 21 6.02 -22.99 -26.26
N LEU A 22 5.65 -24.21 -25.83
CA LEU A 22 4.50 -24.96 -26.33
C LEU A 22 3.52 -25.34 -25.21
N LEU A 23 3.37 -24.48 -24.19
CA LEU A 23 2.05 -24.36 -23.60
C LEU A 23 1.12 -23.84 -24.71
N PRO A 24 -0.04 -24.44 -24.94
CA PRO A 24 -1.00 -23.83 -25.83
C PRO A 24 -1.21 -22.40 -25.30
N VAL A 25 -1.05 -21.42 -26.17
CA VAL A 25 -1.75 -20.13 -26.06
C VAL A 25 -3.24 -20.48 -26.10
N ALA A 26 -3.73 -21.04 -25.00
CA ALA A 26 -5.11 -20.95 -24.63
C ALA A 26 -5.29 -19.47 -24.31
N VAL A 27 -6.24 -18.85 -24.98
CA VAL A 27 -6.80 -17.59 -24.53
C VAL A 27 -7.14 -17.81 -23.05
N ASN A 28 -6.37 -17.19 -22.16
CA ASN A 28 -6.54 -17.29 -20.71
C ASN A 28 -7.88 -16.62 -20.37
N ALA A 29 -8.95 -17.41 -20.36
CA ALA A 29 -9.97 -17.16 -19.36
C ALA A 29 -9.34 -17.65 -18.05
N GLY A 30 -8.87 -16.72 -17.20
CA GLY A 30 -8.45 -17.06 -15.85
C GLY A 30 -9.52 -17.90 -15.16
N VAL A 31 -9.15 -18.69 -14.15
CA VAL A 31 -10.16 -19.40 -13.36
C VAL A 31 -11.06 -18.33 -12.74
N PRO A 32 -12.35 -18.25 -13.12
CA PRO A 32 -13.23 -17.27 -12.50
C PRO A 32 -13.34 -17.63 -11.03
N ILE A 33 -12.95 -16.70 -10.16
CA ILE A 33 -13.23 -16.82 -8.73
C ILE A 33 -14.75 -16.74 -8.61
N VAL A 34 -15.34 -17.71 -7.92
CA VAL A 34 -16.80 -17.90 -7.90
C VAL A 34 -17.47 -16.62 -7.40
N GLY A 35 -18.24 -15.96 -8.26
CA GLY A 35 -19.05 -14.80 -7.93
C GLY A 35 -18.64 -13.49 -8.61
N ASP A 36 -17.42 -13.37 -9.11
CA ASP A 36 -16.96 -12.15 -9.79
C ASP A 36 -17.61 -12.02 -11.19
N ASP A 37 -17.99 -10.80 -11.58
CA ASP A 37 -18.57 -10.48 -12.90
C ASP A 37 -17.75 -9.34 -13.53
N ILE A 38 -16.96 -9.64 -14.55
CA ILE A 38 -16.02 -8.70 -15.16
C ILE A 38 -16.39 -8.50 -16.63
N ARG A 39 -16.60 -7.24 -17.01
CA ARG A 39 -16.95 -6.81 -18.37
C ARG A 39 -16.06 -5.63 -18.79
N ASP A 40 -16.14 -5.25 -20.06
CA ASP A 40 -15.30 -4.17 -20.62
C ASP A 40 -15.60 -2.79 -19.98
N ASP A 41 -16.84 -2.57 -19.53
CA ASP A 41 -17.28 -1.27 -18.99
C ASP A 41 -17.48 -1.27 -17.47
N TYR A 42 -17.69 -2.44 -16.85
CA TYR A 42 -18.02 -2.58 -15.44
C TYR A 42 -17.50 -3.89 -14.84
N ALA A 43 -17.20 -3.89 -13.55
CA ALA A 43 -16.85 -5.11 -12.80
C ALA A 43 -17.50 -5.16 -11.41
N LEU A 44 -17.86 -6.36 -10.98
CA LEU A 44 -18.27 -6.72 -9.62
C LEU A 44 -17.24 -7.71 -9.05
N ILE A 45 -16.59 -7.35 -7.95
CA ILE A 45 -15.55 -8.17 -7.32
C ILE A 45 -15.90 -8.42 -5.87
N ASN A 46 -15.95 -9.70 -5.49
CA ASN A 46 -16.33 -10.13 -4.15
C ASN A 46 -15.13 -10.22 -3.23
N GLY A 47 -15.28 -9.70 -2.01
CA GLY A 47 -14.40 -10.02 -0.90
C GLY A 47 -14.67 -11.44 -0.37
N VAL A 48 -13.70 -11.97 0.36
CA VAL A 48 -13.65 -13.35 0.84
C VAL A 48 -13.13 -13.45 2.28
N LEU A 49 -13.04 -12.33 3.01
CA LEU A 49 -12.60 -12.28 4.42
C LEU A 49 -13.43 -13.21 5.32
N ASP A 50 -14.75 -13.20 5.15
CA ASP A 50 -15.72 -14.01 5.92
C ASP A 50 -15.61 -15.52 5.71
N THR A 51 -14.96 -15.94 4.61
CA THR A 51 -14.71 -17.33 4.28
C THR A 51 -13.24 -17.72 4.41
N ASP A 52 -12.38 -16.80 4.86
CA ASP A 52 -10.98 -17.09 5.12
C ASP A 52 -10.79 -17.84 6.45
N LYS A 53 -9.56 -18.32 6.71
CA LYS A 53 -9.19 -19.08 7.93
C LYS A 53 -8.41 -18.21 8.91
N TYR A 54 -8.66 -16.90 8.89
CA TYR A 54 -8.14 -15.98 9.89
C TYR A 54 -8.88 -16.21 11.22
N ALA A 55 -8.13 -16.40 12.29
CA ALA A 55 -8.66 -16.72 13.62
C ALA A 55 -8.22 -15.70 14.69
N LEU A 56 -7.28 -14.82 14.35
CA LEU A 56 -6.66 -13.87 15.29
C LEU A 56 -6.98 -12.40 14.96
N TYR A 57 -7.79 -12.19 13.93
CA TYR A 57 -8.31 -10.89 13.57
C TYR A 57 -9.21 -10.38 14.72
N PRO A 58 -8.95 -9.20 15.31
CA PRO A 58 -9.62 -8.76 16.53
C PRO A 58 -11.03 -8.18 16.29
N TYR A 59 -11.51 -8.19 15.04
CA TYR A 59 -12.79 -7.64 14.62
C TYR A 59 -13.62 -8.67 13.85
N GLU A 60 -14.89 -8.33 13.59
CA GLU A 60 -15.79 -9.20 12.83
C GLU A 60 -15.26 -9.44 11.41
N ALA A 61 -15.13 -10.72 11.04
CA ALA A 61 -14.67 -11.13 9.72
C ALA A 61 -15.81 -11.05 8.69
N LYS A 62 -16.22 -9.83 8.34
CA LYS A 62 -17.19 -9.54 7.29
C LYS A 62 -16.48 -8.97 6.06
N ALA A 63 -16.88 -9.41 4.86
CA ALA A 63 -16.28 -8.97 3.60
C ALA A 63 -17.01 -7.77 2.98
N ILE A 64 -16.27 -6.98 2.19
CA ILE A 64 -16.86 -6.02 1.24
C ILE A 64 -16.92 -6.62 -0.17
N THR A 65 -17.86 -6.15 -0.98
CA THR A 65 -17.95 -6.39 -2.42
C THR A 65 -17.92 -5.04 -3.12
N ILE A 66 -17.09 -4.92 -4.15
CA ILE A 66 -16.92 -3.65 -4.89
C ILE A 66 -17.53 -3.75 -6.28
N GLY A 67 -18.24 -2.69 -6.67
CA GLY A 67 -18.62 -2.43 -8.06
C GLY A 67 -17.75 -1.33 -8.65
N LEU A 68 -17.38 -1.46 -9.92
CA LEU A 68 -16.45 -0.58 -10.62
C LEU A 68 -16.98 -0.26 -12.01
N SER A 69 -16.71 0.96 -12.49
CA SER A 69 -16.84 1.34 -13.90
C SER A 69 -15.49 1.65 -14.53
N LYS A 70 -15.39 1.54 -15.87
CA LYS A 70 -14.18 1.94 -16.62
C LYS A 70 -13.83 3.43 -16.50
N TYR A 71 -14.74 4.26 -15.99
CA TYR A 71 -14.55 5.71 -15.85
C TYR A 71 -13.83 6.07 -14.53
N GLY A 72 -13.62 5.10 -13.64
CA GLY A 72 -13.05 5.32 -12.31
C GLY A 72 -14.11 5.52 -11.20
N GLU A 73 -15.37 5.19 -11.47
CA GLU A 73 -16.45 5.21 -10.47
C GLU A 73 -16.48 3.87 -9.71
N LEU A 74 -16.70 3.90 -8.39
CA LEU A 74 -16.96 2.74 -7.52
C LEU A 74 -18.44 2.34 -7.55
N ILE A 75 -19.01 2.18 -8.76
CA ILE A 75 -20.36 1.67 -8.96
C ILE A 75 -20.37 0.76 -10.19
N ASP A 76 -20.90 -0.45 -10.01
CA ASP A 76 -21.37 -1.31 -11.10
C ASP A 76 -22.85 -1.07 -11.34
N GLU A 77 -23.18 -0.44 -12.47
CA GLU A 77 -24.56 -0.11 -12.84
C GLU A 77 -25.47 -1.33 -12.99
N GLU A 78 -24.95 -2.42 -13.57
CA GLU A 78 -25.77 -3.56 -13.98
C GLU A 78 -26.14 -4.43 -12.77
N ASN A 79 -25.17 -4.67 -11.87
CA ASN A 79 -25.41 -5.39 -10.63
C ASN A 79 -25.92 -4.47 -9.50
N ARG A 80 -25.76 -3.15 -9.63
CA ARG A 80 -26.13 -2.13 -8.63
C ARG A 80 -25.42 -2.33 -7.31
N VAL A 81 -24.10 -2.42 -7.39
CA VAL A 81 -23.23 -2.54 -6.23
C VAL A 81 -22.21 -1.43 -6.32
N GLY A 82 -21.94 -0.80 -5.18
CA GLY A 82 -20.89 0.19 -5.01
C GLY A 82 -19.83 -0.33 -4.06
N LEU A 83 -19.97 -0.05 -2.76
CA LEU A 83 -19.09 -0.53 -1.70
C LEU A 83 -19.89 -1.34 -0.68
N GLU A 84 -20.42 -2.47 -1.12
CA GLU A 84 -21.34 -3.28 -0.32
C GLU A 84 -20.60 -4.00 0.81
N TYR A 85 -21.03 -3.78 2.05
CA TYR A 85 -20.53 -4.45 3.23
C TYR A 85 -21.48 -5.56 3.68
N ALA A 86 -21.00 -6.81 3.64
CA ALA A 86 -21.69 -8.01 4.12
C ALA A 86 -23.11 -8.26 3.57
N GLY A 87 -23.49 -7.63 2.45
CA GLY A 87 -24.89 -7.62 1.98
C GLY A 87 -25.85 -6.88 2.92
N GLU A 88 -25.33 -6.07 3.84
CA GLU A 88 -26.08 -5.36 4.88
C GLU A 88 -26.19 -3.85 4.60
N ARG A 89 -25.13 -3.23 4.07
CA ARG A 89 -25.08 -1.80 3.69
C ARG A 89 -24.30 -1.62 2.39
N ASP A 90 -24.71 -0.65 1.59
CA ASP A 90 -23.95 -0.18 0.43
C ASP A 90 -24.09 1.35 0.40
N PRO A 91 -23.03 2.10 0.76
CA PRO A 91 -23.11 3.55 0.87
C PRO A 91 -23.10 4.26 -0.48
N PHE A 92 -22.69 3.59 -1.56
CA PHE A 92 -22.59 4.20 -2.90
C PHE A 92 -23.69 3.73 -3.86
N ALA A 93 -24.30 2.57 -3.59
CA ALA A 93 -25.43 2.03 -4.37
C ALA A 93 -26.52 1.42 -3.47
N PRO A 94 -27.16 2.18 -2.56
CA PRO A 94 -28.18 1.63 -1.66
C PRO A 94 -29.44 1.14 -2.42
N PRO A 95 -30.19 0.14 -1.90
CA PRO A 95 -29.83 -0.69 -0.75
C PRO A 95 -28.79 -1.74 -1.15
N ALA A 96 -28.14 -2.35 -0.16
CA ALA A 96 -27.34 -3.54 -0.41
C ALA A 96 -28.12 -4.63 -1.17
N GLY A 97 -27.42 -5.33 -2.05
CA GLY A 97 -27.88 -6.34 -2.96
C GLY A 97 -28.44 -5.78 -4.28
N THR A 98 -28.73 -6.67 -5.22
CA THR A 98 -29.17 -6.33 -6.60
C THR A 98 -30.62 -5.82 -6.72
N GLY A 99 -31.18 -5.34 -5.61
CA GLY A 99 -32.56 -4.83 -5.52
C GLY A 99 -32.79 -3.55 -6.34
N PRO A 100 -34.04 -3.12 -6.52
CA PRO A 100 -34.31 -1.78 -7.03
C PRO A 100 -33.88 -0.72 -6.02
N ALA A 101 -33.23 0.34 -6.52
CA ALA A 101 -32.89 1.52 -5.74
C ALA A 101 -34.13 2.07 -4.98
N PRO A 102 -33.98 2.59 -3.75
CA PRO A 102 -35.09 3.06 -2.95
C PRO A 102 -35.74 4.28 -3.62
N GLY A 103 -37.05 4.45 -3.45
CA GLY A 103 -37.74 5.59 -4.07
C GLY A 103 -37.25 6.97 -3.61
N LEU A 104 -36.57 7.05 -2.47
CA LEU A 104 -35.97 8.30 -1.95
C LEU A 104 -34.59 8.61 -2.57
N ILE A 105 -33.84 7.57 -2.92
CA ILE A 105 -32.47 7.62 -3.44
C ILE A 105 -32.41 6.80 -4.75
N PRO A 106 -33.08 7.25 -5.83
CA PRO A 106 -32.95 6.59 -7.13
C PRO A 106 -31.54 6.76 -7.68
N MET A 107 -31.12 5.87 -8.60
CA MET A 107 -29.77 5.84 -9.21
C MET A 107 -29.24 7.20 -9.69
N LYS A 108 -30.12 8.07 -10.20
CA LYS A 108 -29.75 9.45 -10.58
C LYS A 108 -29.31 10.36 -9.43
N LYS A 109 -29.31 9.87 -8.20
CA LYS A 109 -28.78 10.55 -7.03
C LYS A 109 -27.54 9.88 -6.47
N TRP A 110 -27.03 8.81 -7.06
CA TRP A 110 -25.79 8.20 -6.56
C TRP A 110 -24.61 9.03 -7.07
N ILE A 111 -24.10 9.91 -6.22
CA ILE A 111 -22.95 10.76 -6.54
C ILE A 111 -21.67 10.09 -6.05
N GLN A 112 -20.94 9.47 -6.96
CA GLN A 112 -19.65 8.85 -6.69
C GLN A 112 -18.76 9.03 -7.91
N GLY A 113 -17.54 9.53 -7.71
CA GLY A 113 -16.52 9.63 -8.75
C GLY A 113 -15.53 10.76 -8.50
N TRP A 114 -15.16 11.50 -9.55
CA TRP A 114 -14.09 12.48 -9.51
C TRP A 114 -14.34 13.72 -10.40
N HIS A 115 -13.59 14.78 -10.12
CA HIS A 115 -13.56 16.03 -10.87
C HIS A 115 -12.10 16.46 -11.13
N ILE A 116 -11.85 17.03 -12.31
CA ILE A 116 -10.60 17.69 -12.63
C ILE A 116 -10.86 19.03 -13.29
N ASN A 117 -10.10 20.04 -12.89
CA ASN A 117 -10.08 21.37 -13.47
C ASN A 117 -8.64 21.72 -13.84
N ILE A 118 -8.40 22.02 -15.12
CA ILE A 118 -7.06 22.22 -15.70
C ILE A 118 -6.97 23.63 -16.24
N THR A 119 -6.09 24.42 -15.64
CA THR A 119 -5.84 25.80 -16.03
C THR A 119 -4.43 25.98 -16.56
N TYR A 120 -4.30 26.49 -17.79
CA TYR A 120 -3.00 26.72 -18.41
C TYR A 120 -3.03 27.85 -19.43
N ASN A 121 -1.85 28.29 -19.88
CA ASN A 121 -1.74 29.21 -21.02
C ASN A 121 -1.34 28.42 -22.26
N HIS A 122 -2.19 28.42 -23.28
CA HIS A 122 -1.85 27.90 -24.59
C HIS A 122 -1.08 28.95 -25.41
N TYR A 123 -0.02 28.52 -26.09
CA TYR A 123 0.88 29.39 -26.86
C TYR A 123 0.16 30.24 -27.92
N SER A 124 -0.95 29.74 -28.48
CA SER A 124 -1.71 30.47 -29.51
C SER A 124 -3.17 30.74 -29.16
N TRP A 125 -3.76 30.03 -28.19
CA TRP A 125 -5.17 30.19 -27.80
C TRP A 125 -5.33 31.08 -26.57
N GLY A 126 -4.22 31.43 -25.89
CA GLY A 126 -4.25 32.26 -24.69
C GLY A 126 -4.60 31.43 -23.44
N ARG A 127 -5.21 32.07 -22.45
CA ARG A 127 -5.63 31.41 -21.20
C ARG A 127 -6.73 30.39 -21.50
N ARG A 128 -6.56 29.16 -21.01
CA ARG A 128 -7.52 28.06 -21.14
C ARG A 128 -7.91 27.54 -19.77
N ASN A 129 -9.14 27.03 -19.67
CA ASN A 129 -9.67 26.33 -18.51
C ASN A 129 -10.53 25.16 -19.01
N VAL A 130 -10.07 23.94 -18.77
CA VAL A 130 -10.72 22.71 -19.23
C VAL A 130 -11.05 21.87 -18.01
N TRP A 131 -12.29 21.43 -17.90
CA TRP A 131 -12.75 20.58 -16.82
C TRP A 131 -13.34 19.28 -17.34
N ALA A 132 -13.23 18.23 -16.53
CA ALA A 132 -13.94 16.98 -16.74
C ALA A 132 -14.44 16.45 -15.39
N VAL A 133 -15.65 15.92 -15.40
CA VAL A 133 -16.31 15.30 -14.25
C VAL A 133 -16.74 13.91 -14.69
N ALA A 134 -16.33 12.88 -13.95
CA ALA A 134 -16.94 11.56 -14.06
C ALA A 134 -17.55 11.22 -12.71
N LEU A 135 -18.84 11.53 -12.58
CA LEU A 135 -19.70 11.05 -11.52
C LEU A 135 -20.69 10.06 -12.11
N PHE A 136 -21.13 9.10 -11.31
CA PHE A 136 -22.13 8.16 -11.76
C PHE A 136 -23.46 8.84 -12.15
N ALA A 137 -23.81 9.94 -11.49
CA ALA A 137 -25.03 10.72 -11.75
C ALA A 137 -24.83 12.23 -11.57
N ASP A 138 -25.78 13.03 -12.06
CA ASP A 138 -25.78 14.51 -11.96
C ASP A 138 -27.07 15.08 -11.32
N LEU A 139 -27.78 14.27 -10.50
CA LEU A 139 -29.09 14.58 -9.92
C LEU A 139 -30.26 14.64 -10.92
N SER A 140 -29.97 14.75 -12.21
CA SER A 140 -30.95 14.77 -13.29
C SER A 140 -31.09 13.39 -13.92
N GLU A 141 -29.98 12.78 -14.32
CA GLU A 141 -29.86 11.44 -14.92
C GLU A 141 -28.56 10.73 -14.45
N TYR A 142 -28.34 9.48 -14.88
CA TYR A 142 -27.19 8.65 -14.47
C TYR A 142 -26.60 7.87 -15.65
N GLY A 143 -25.35 7.45 -15.50
CA GLY A 143 -24.63 6.65 -16.49
C GLY A 143 -24.49 7.34 -17.85
N GLY A 144 -24.47 6.54 -18.91
CA GLY A 144 -24.40 7.04 -20.29
C GLY A 144 -22.98 7.38 -20.79
N PRO A 145 -22.86 7.85 -22.03
CA PRO A 145 -21.56 8.26 -22.59
C PRO A 145 -21.06 9.55 -21.94
N TRP A 146 -19.84 9.96 -22.28
CA TRP A 146 -19.38 11.32 -22.00
C TRP A 146 -20.25 12.34 -22.73
N ILE A 147 -20.50 13.47 -22.06
CA ILE A 147 -21.29 14.58 -22.59
C ILE A 147 -20.41 15.82 -22.65
N ARG A 148 -20.39 16.49 -23.81
CA ARG A 148 -19.72 17.79 -23.95
C ARG A 148 -20.71 18.93 -23.70
N VAL A 149 -20.35 19.84 -22.79
CA VAL A 149 -21.03 21.12 -22.56
C VAL A 149 -20.35 22.18 -23.44
N ASP A 150 -21.14 23.05 -24.06
CA ASP A 150 -20.65 24.13 -24.92
C ASP A 150 -21.69 25.24 -25.00
N ASP A 151 -21.27 26.50 -24.88
CA ASP A 151 -22.13 27.69 -24.91
C ASP A 151 -22.91 27.82 -26.24
N SER A 152 -22.39 27.27 -27.34
CA SER A 152 -23.03 27.31 -28.65
C SER A 152 -24.25 26.38 -28.79
N TYR A 153 -24.42 25.41 -27.87
CA TYR A 153 -25.53 24.45 -27.94
C TYR A 153 -26.86 25.04 -27.46
N GLY A 154 -26.85 26.21 -26.82
CA GLY A 154 -28.06 26.87 -26.32
C GLY A 154 -28.75 26.12 -25.18
N ALA A 155 -27.97 25.34 -24.44
CA ALA A 155 -28.41 24.46 -23.37
C ALA A 155 -28.65 25.16 -22.02
N THR A 156 -28.20 26.41 -21.87
CA THR A 156 -27.85 27.00 -20.56
C THR A 156 -28.03 28.53 -20.52
N THR A 157 -27.59 29.18 -19.43
CA THR A 157 -27.36 30.64 -19.36
C THR A 157 -25.97 31.08 -19.81
N ALA A 158 -25.05 30.15 -20.05
CA ALA A 158 -23.70 30.42 -20.54
C ALA A 158 -23.77 31.05 -21.94
N THR A 159 -23.03 32.13 -22.11
CA THR A 159 -22.92 32.90 -23.35
C THR A 159 -21.49 33.01 -23.85
N ILE A 160 -20.54 32.48 -23.07
CA ILE A 160 -19.12 32.37 -23.34
C ILE A 160 -18.60 31.09 -22.67
N GLU A 161 -17.49 30.56 -23.18
CA GLU A 161 -16.78 29.38 -22.65
C GLU A 161 -16.53 29.44 -21.13
N ALA A 162 -16.17 30.61 -20.60
CA ALA A 162 -15.89 30.79 -19.18
C ALA A 162 -17.12 30.70 -18.25
N GLU A 163 -18.33 30.63 -18.81
CA GLU A 163 -19.59 30.45 -18.06
C GLU A 163 -20.10 29.00 -18.11
N GLU A 164 -19.40 28.09 -18.79
CA GLU A 164 -19.78 26.67 -18.90
C GLU A 164 -19.49 25.91 -17.61
N ASP A 165 -20.46 25.14 -17.12
CA ASP A 165 -20.28 24.35 -15.90
C ASP A 165 -20.93 22.94 -15.97
N PRO A 166 -20.52 21.99 -15.10
CA PRO A 166 -21.03 20.61 -15.13
C PRO A 166 -22.52 20.41 -14.83
N ARG A 167 -23.25 21.42 -14.36
CA ARG A 167 -24.70 21.31 -14.10
C ARG A 167 -25.51 21.37 -15.39
N ASP A 168 -24.93 21.95 -16.42
CA ASP A 168 -25.57 22.14 -17.72
C ASP A 168 -25.70 20.83 -18.52
N PRO A 169 -26.75 20.68 -19.36
CA PRO A 169 -26.82 19.55 -20.29
C PRO A 169 -25.94 19.81 -21.52
N GLY A 170 -25.57 18.74 -22.22
CA GLY A 170 -24.66 18.82 -23.36
C GLY A 170 -24.97 17.79 -24.44
N LEU A 171 -24.04 17.60 -25.39
CA LEU A 171 -24.17 16.62 -26.47
C LEU A 171 -23.26 15.42 -26.23
N ALA A 172 -23.77 14.21 -26.46
CA ALA A 172 -23.02 12.96 -26.31
C ALA A 172 -21.77 12.89 -27.21
N LEU A 173 -20.68 12.37 -26.65
CA LEU A 173 -19.45 12.01 -27.33
C LEU A 173 -19.45 10.53 -27.72
N ASP A 174 -18.75 10.20 -28.81
CA ASP A 174 -18.42 8.82 -29.15
C ASP A 174 -17.12 8.33 -28.48
N ASP A 175 -16.72 7.08 -28.75
CA ASP A 175 -15.51 6.48 -28.19
C ASP A 175 -14.20 7.18 -28.64
N ASN A 176 -14.24 8.06 -29.65
CA ASN A 176 -13.10 8.87 -30.06
C ASN A 176 -13.14 10.28 -29.44
N GLY A 177 -14.12 10.56 -28.57
CA GLY A 177 -14.35 11.87 -27.99
C GLY A 177 -14.90 12.89 -28.99
N ASP A 178 -15.50 12.45 -30.10
CA ASP A 178 -16.15 13.34 -31.08
C ASP A 178 -17.62 13.53 -30.74
N VAL A 179 -18.13 14.76 -30.88
CA VAL A 179 -19.55 15.07 -30.65
C VAL A 179 -20.41 14.39 -31.71
N VAL A 180 -21.26 13.46 -31.28
CA VAL A 180 -22.20 12.72 -32.15
C VAL A 180 -23.66 12.93 -31.76
N GLY A 181 -23.92 13.38 -30.54
CA GLY A 181 -25.24 13.74 -30.05
C GLY A 181 -25.88 14.88 -30.85
N VAL A 182 -27.21 14.87 -30.95
CA VAL A 182 -28.00 15.96 -31.57
C VAL A 182 -29.04 16.55 -30.63
N ASP A 183 -29.34 15.85 -29.54
CA ASP A 183 -30.25 16.26 -28.49
C ASP A 183 -29.43 16.53 -27.22
N LEU A 184 -29.88 17.49 -26.42
CA LEU A 184 -29.24 17.81 -25.15
C LEU A 184 -29.56 16.73 -24.11
N GLU A 185 -28.51 16.21 -23.47
CA GLU A 185 -28.54 15.10 -22.53
C GLU A 185 -27.97 15.53 -21.17
N TYR A 186 -28.49 14.90 -20.12
CA TYR A 186 -27.98 14.98 -18.74
C TYR A 186 -27.26 13.66 -18.41
N GLY A 187 -26.39 13.69 -17.41
CA GLY A 187 -25.57 12.54 -17.00
C GLY A 187 -24.35 13.00 -16.19
N GLY A 188 -23.80 12.14 -15.34
CA GLY A 188 -22.71 12.54 -14.45
C GLY A 188 -21.32 12.62 -15.10
N ARG A 189 -21.18 12.24 -16.38
CA ARG A 189 -19.92 12.24 -17.13
C ARG A 189 -19.88 13.41 -18.11
N LYS A 190 -19.23 14.51 -17.74
CA LYS A 190 -19.28 15.79 -18.48
C LYS A 190 -17.91 16.45 -18.65
N THR A 191 -17.76 17.21 -19.71
CA THR A 191 -16.57 18.05 -19.97
C THR A 191 -16.93 19.26 -20.83
N ASN A 192 -16.19 20.36 -20.76
CA ASN A 192 -16.23 21.42 -21.78
C ASN A 192 -15.26 21.18 -22.96
N GLY A 193 -14.28 20.31 -22.75
CA GLY A 193 -13.33 19.83 -23.77
C GLY A 193 -13.81 18.54 -24.44
N SER A 194 -12.96 17.51 -24.40
CA SER A 194 -13.26 16.16 -24.87
C SER A 194 -12.54 15.12 -24.01
N VAL A 195 -13.14 13.94 -23.84
CA VAL A 195 -12.56 12.82 -23.08
C VAL A 195 -12.71 11.52 -23.86
N VAL A 196 -11.67 10.68 -23.81
CA VAL A 196 -11.70 9.30 -24.30
C VAL A 196 -11.36 8.36 -23.15
N THR A 197 -12.19 7.34 -22.91
CA THR A 197 -11.98 6.37 -21.83
C THR A 197 -11.69 4.99 -22.43
N GLU A 198 -10.59 4.36 -22.01
CA GLU A 198 -10.27 3.00 -22.40
C GLU A 198 -11.20 1.97 -21.72
N PRO A 199 -11.37 0.77 -22.28
CA PRO A 199 -12.00 -0.34 -21.57
C PRO A 199 -11.30 -0.64 -20.23
N LEU A 200 -12.07 -1.11 -19.24
CA LEU A 200 -11.53 -1.53 -17.94
C LEU A 200 -10.49 -2.65 -18.13
N LYS A 201 -9.26 -2.42 -17.67
CA LYS A 201 -8.18 -3.40 -17.80
C LYS A 201 -7.89 -4.08 -16.46
N VAL A 202 -8.31 -5.33 -16.33
CA VAL A 202 -7.95 -6.17 -15.17
C VAL A 202 -6.51 -6.66 -15.34
N LEU A 203 -5.59 -6.18 -14.51
CA LEU A 203 -4.18 -6.57 -14.54
C LEU A 203 -3.94 -7.86 -13.77
N TYR A 204 -4.66 -8.07 -12.66
CA TYR A 204 -4.52 -9.25 -11.82
C TYR A 204 -5.84 -9.59 -11.12
N ASN A 205 -6.27 -10.85 -11.17
CA ASN A 205 -7.41 -11.35 -10.39
C ASN A 205 -7.03 -12.67 -9.70
N GLY A 206 -6.29 -12.56 -8.60
CA GLY A 206 -5.84 -13.67 -7.78
C GLY A 206 -6.78 -14.01 -6.62
N PRO A 207 -6.49 -15.10 -5.89
CA PRO A 207 -7.34 -15.61 -4.82
C PRO A 207 -7.63 -14.62 -3.67
N ARG A 208 -6.72 -13.66 -3.41
CA ARG A 208 -6.91 -12.61 -2.40
C ARG A 208 -6.65 -11.21 -2.90
N ARG A 209 -6.24 -11.03 -4.15
CA ARG A 209 -5.91 -9.72 -4.71
C ARG A 209 -6.58 -9.51 -6.06
N PHE A 210 -7.20 -8.36 -6.22
CA PHE A 210 -7.66 -7.84 -7.49
C PHE A 210 -6.96 -6.51 -7.80
N ILE A 211 -6.46 -6.37 -9.04
CA ILE A 211 -5.86 -5.14 -9.56
C ILE A 211 -6.49 -4.84 -10.91
N ALA A 212 -7.04 -3.64 -11.06
CA ALA A 212 -7.55 -3.14 -12.33
C ALA A 212 -7.06 -1.71 -12.60
N MET A 213 -7.10 -1.32 -13.87
CA MET A 213 -6.70 0.00 -14.34
C MET A 213 -7.81 0.62 -15.19
N CYS A 214 -8.11 1.90 -14.90
CA CYS A 214 -8.98 2.75 -15.71
C CYS A 214 -8.15 3.92 -16.27
N VAL A 215 -8.33 4.26 -17.54
CA VAL A 215 -7.58 5.33 -18.20
C VAL A 215 -8.55 6.29 -18.89
N ASN A 216 -8.48 7.57 -18.53
CA ASN A 216 -9.23 8.65 -19.16
C ASN A 216 -8.25 9.66 -19.78
N HIS A 217 -8.32 9.85 -21.09
CA HIS A 217 -7.53 10.81 -21.84
C HIS A 217 -8.30 12.12 -22.00
N ILE A 218 -7.77 13.23 -21.49
CA ILE A 218 -8.44 14.52 -21.48
C ILE A 218 -7.83 15.44 -22.54
N TYR A 219 -8.70 16.11 -23.30
CA TYR A 219 -8.32 17.02 -24.38
C TYR A 219 -8.96 18.40 -24.20
N ASP A 220 -8.19 19.46 -24.50
CA ASP A 220 -8.74 20.78 -24.81
C ASP A 220 -9.30 20.76 -26.23
N MET A 221 -10.36 21.54 -26.47
CA MET A 221 -10.90 21.79 -27.79
C MET A 221 -11.12 23.28 -28.03
N ASN A 222 -10.65 23.78 -29.16
CA ASN A 222 -10.93 25.15 -29.59
C ASN A 222 -12.22 25.26 -30.42
N ASP A 223 -12.65 26.49 -30.70
CA ASP A 223 -13.83 26.81 -31.53
C ASP A 223 -13.79 26.21 -32.95
N GLU A 224 -12.61 25.82 -33.46
CA GLU A 224 -12.43 25.19 -34.76
C GLU A 224 -12.58 23.65 -34.71
N GLY A 225 -12.77 23.08 -33.51
CA GLY A 225 -12.89 21.64 -33.27
C GLY A 225 -11.54 20.90 -33.27
N VAL A 226 -10.43 21.60 -33.05
CA VAL A 226 -9.10 20.97 -32.93
C VAL A 226 -8.90 20.46 -31.50
N LYS A 227 -8.56 19.18 -31.36
CA LYS A 227 -8.24 18.55 -30.07
C LYS A 227 -6.76 18.68 -29.73
N GLU A 228 -6.45 19.11 -28.52
CA GLU A 228 -5.09 19.12 -27.97
C GLU A 228 -5.05 18.21 -26.71
N PRO A 229 -4.22 17.15 -26.69
CA PRO A 229 -4.14 16.24 -25.54
C PRO A 229 -3.53 16.95 -24.33
N LEU A 230 -4.18 16.92 -23.16
CA LEU A 230 -3.71 17.58 -21.95
C LEU A 230 -3.05 16.61 -20.97
N VAL A 231 -3.86 15.71 -20.42
CA VAL A 231 -3.44 14.76 -19.39
C VAL A 231 -4.16 13.43 -19.55
N ASP A 232 -3.51 12.37 -19.06
CA ASP A 232 -4.15 11.11 -18.74
C ASP A 232 -4.46 11.08 -17.24
N VAL A 233 -5.68 10.67 -16.89
CA VAL A 233 -6.09 10.34 -15.52
C VAL A 233 -6.15 8.82 -15.42
N VAL A 234 -5.20 8.23 -14.70
CA VAL A 234 -5.07 6.77 -14.57
C VAL A 234 -5.40 6.35 -13.14
N PHE A 235 -6.42 5.52 -13.00
CA PHE A 235 -6.78 4.89 -11.73
C PHE A 235 -6.21 3.47 -11.68
N THR A 236 -5.34 3.18 -10.73
CA THR A 236 -4.97 1.79 -10.37
C THR A 236 -5.76 1.40 -9.13
N ILE A 237 -6.72 0.50 -9.30
CA ILE A 237 -7.61 0.00 -8.24
C ILE A 237 -7.01 -1.28 -7.67
N ILE A 238 -6.73 -1.29 -6.37
CA ILE A 238 -6.14 -2.42 -5.65
C ILE A 238 -7.12 -2.84 -4.57
N PHE A 239 -7.70 -4.03 -4.73
CA PHE A 239 -8.61 -4.62 -3.75
C PHE A 239 -8.02 -5.90 -3.18
N ASN A 240 -7.64 -5.85 -1.91
CA ASN A 240 -7.30 -7.04 -1.15
C ASN A 240 -8.61 -7.66 -0.65
N LYS A 241 -9.00 -8.78 -1.25
CA LYS A 241 -10.30 -9.43 -1.05
C LYS A 241 -10.49 -9.92 0.39
N VAL A 242 -9.44 -9.99 1.20
CA VAL A 242 -9.53 -10.33 2.63
C VAL A 242 -9.47 -9.11 3.56
N LYS A 243 -9.73 -7.92 3.04
CA LYS A 243 -9.76 -6.65 3.78
C LYS A 243 -11.12 -5.98 3.65
N LYS A 244 -11.29 -4.86 4.35
CA LYS A 244 -12.53 -4.08 4.37
C LYS A 244 -12.39 -2.76 3.60
N GLU A 245 -11.36 -2.67 2.75
CA GLU A 245 -11.04 -1.48 1.98
C GLU A 245 -10.54 -1.76 0.57
N VAL A 246 -10.66 -0.74 -0.28
CA VAL A 246 -10.09 -0.64 -1.62
C VAL A 246 -9.18 0.58 -1.71
N ILE A 247 -7.99 0.39 -2.27
CA ILE A 247 -6.99 1.45 -2.49
C ILE A 247 -7.10 1.88 -3.96
N ILE A 248 -7.09 3.18 -4.20
CA ILE A 248 -7.10 3.74 -5.56
C ILE A 248 -5.93 4.71 -5.69
N LEU A 249 -4.96 4.36 -6.53
CA LEU A 249 -3.88 5.26 -6.94
C LEU A 249 -4.38 6.07 -8.15
N LYS A 250 -4.29 7.40 -8.09
CA LYS A 250 -4.70 8.32 -9.16
C LYS A 250 -3.47 9.03 -9.72
N ASP A 251 -2.94 8.49 -10.81
CA ASP A 251 -1.82 9.10 -11.52
C ASP A 251 -2.35 10.09 -12.57
N ILE A 252 -1.99 11.37 -12.44
CA ILE A 252 -2.31 12.43 -13.41
C ILE A 252 -1.05 12.75 -14.19
N LYS A 253 -1.05 12.53 -15.52
CA LYS A 253 0.17 12.55 -16.34
C LYS A 253 0.03 13.45 -17.56
N ILE A 254 1.00 14.32 -17.82
CA ILE A 254 1.00 15.16 -19.02
C ILE A 254 1.17 14.33 -20.29
N THR A 255 0.31 14.59 -21.27
CA THR A 255 0.40 14.04 -22.64
C THR A 255 0.73 15.08 -23.70
N ILE A 256 0.81 16.35 -23.31
CA ILE A 256 1.04 17.48 -24.22
C ILE A 256 2.38 17.37 -24.96
N SER A 257 2.36 17.73 -26.25
CA SER A 257 3.55 17.85 -27.10
C SER A 257 4.30 19.18 -26.92
N LYS A 258 5.53 19.27 -27.45
CA LYS A 258 6.35 20.47 -27.29
C LYS A 258 5.74 21.71 -27.99
N TYR A 259 5.89 22.88 -27.37
CA TYR A 259 5.46 24.21 -27.87
C TYR A 259 3.96 24.52 -27.83
N VAL A 260 3.22 23.82 -26.97
CA VAL A 260 1.79 24.03 -26.73
C VAL A 260 1.55 24.91 -25.52
N VAL A 261 2.25 24.64 -24.40
CA VAL A 261 2.11 25.38 -23.13
C VAL A 261 3.02 26.62 -23.11
N ASP A 262 2.47 27.76 -22.70
CA ASP A 262 3.18 29.01 -22.45
C ASP A 262 3.29 29.33 -20.95
N ASP A 263 4.05 30.37 -20.61
CA ASP A 263 4.33 30.75 -19.23
C ASP A 263 3.05 31.13 -18.46
N ILE A 264 2.90 30.59 -17.25
CA ILE A 264 1.86 30.89 -16.27
C ILE A 264 2.51 31.41 -14.98
N GLU A 265 1.89 32.42 -14.37
CA GLU A 265 2.34 32.99 -13.09
C GLU A 265 1.52 32.37 -11.95
N ILE A 266 2.21 31.86 -10.92
CA ILE A 266 1.62 31.34 -9.69
C ILE A 266 2.11 32.20 -8.53
N ASP A 267 1.16 32.78 -7.78
CA ASP A 267 1.40 33.82 -6.77
C ASP A 267 0.77 33.44 -5.41
N PRO A 268 1.50 32.72 -4.54
CA PRO A 268 1.11 32.50 -3.15
C PRO A 268 1.52 33.69 -2.25
N PRO A 269 0.81 33.96 -1.13
CA PRO A 269 0.99 35.19 -0.33
C PRO A 269 2.35 35.30 0.36
N ASP A 270 2.94 34.17 0.79
CA ASP A 270 4.17 34.13 1.61
C ASP A 270 5.40 33.66 0.83
N LYS A 271 5.32 33.54 -0.50
CA LYS A 271 6.46 33.17 -1.35
C LYS A 271 6.55 34.13 -2.56
N PRO A 272 7.72 34.26 -3.20
CA PRO A 272 7.81 35.04 -4.43
C PRO A 272 7.00 34.38 -5.56
N THR A 273 6.30 35.18 -6.37
CA THR A 273 5.65 34.73 -7.61
C THR A 273 6.62 33.94 -8.47
N VAL A 274 6.17 32.80 -8.99
CA VAL A 274 6.94 31.97 -9.92
C VAL A 274 6.30 32.01 -11.30
N THR A 275 7.12 32.01 -12.35
CA THR A 275 6.69 31.95 -13.75
C THR A 275 7.22 30.66 -14.37
N VAL A 276 6.33 29.75 -14.76
CA VAL A 276 6.66 28.39 -15.24
C VAL A 276 5.81 28.01 -16.44
N LYS A 277 6.19 26.98 -17.20
CA LYS A 277 5.31 26.37 -18.22
C LYS A 277 4.63 25.15 -17.58
N ALA A 278 3.41 25.35 -17.10
CA ALA A 278 2.71 24.35 -16.31
C ALA A 278 1.20 24.31 -16.62
N LEU A 279 0.61 23.16 -16.31
CA LEU A 279 -0.82 22.98 -16.12
C LEU A 279 -1.06 23.04 -14.61
N VAL A 280 -1.87 23.99 -14.16
CA VAL A 280 -2.31 24.04 -12.77
C VAL A 280 -3.63 23.29 -12.67
N ILE A 281 -3.66 22.28 -11.82
CA ILE A 281 -4.72 21.29 -11.77
C ILE A 281 -5.31 21.26 -10.37
N GLN A 282 -6.63 21.27 -10.29
CA GLN A 282 -7.40 20.95 -9.09
C GLN A 282 -8.12 19.63 -9.38
N PHE A 283 -7.78 18.57 -8.64
CA PHE A 283 -8.33 17.23 -8.83
C PHE A 283 -8.97 16.74 -7.54
N SER A 284 -10.22 16.31 -7.59
CA SER A 284 -10.95 15.88 -6.40
C SER A 284 -11.66 14.56 -6.56
N ASP A 285 -11.69 13.79 -5.47
CA ASP A 285 -12.68 12.74 -5.25
C ASP A 285 -13.98 13.34 -4.72
N ARG A 286 -15.13 12.80 -5.15
CA ARG A 286 -16.46 13.27 -4.75
C ARG A 286 -17.37 12.08 -4.50
N CYS A 287 -17.79 11.91 -3.25
CA CYS A 287 -18.53 10.73 -2.82
C CYS A 287 -19.63 11.09 -1.82
N GLU A 288 -20.87 10.82 -2.20
CA GLU A 288 -22.03 10.80 -1.30
C GLU A 288 -22.05 9.48 -0.52
N TRP A 289 -22.33 9.55 0.79
CA TRP A 289 -22.31 8.42 1.70
C TRP A 289 -23.69 8.10 2.27
N ASP A 290 -24.39 7.17 1.62
CA ASP A 290 -25.70 6.67 2.04
C ASP A 290 -25.59 5.48 3.03
N LEU A 291 -24.76 5.62 4.07
CA LEU A 291 -24.43 4.52 4.98
C LEU A 291 -25.56 4.17 5.97
N GLY A 292 -26.43 5.12 6.28
CA GLY A 292 -27.45 4.98 7.31
C GLY A 292 -28.52 3.92 7.06
N SER A 293 -29.44 3.82 8.00
CA SER A 293 -30.55 2.87 7.94
C SER A 293 -31.67 3.32 6.97
N SER A 294 -32.29 2.34 6.32
CA SER A 294 -33.47 2.56 5.47
C SER A 294 -34.62 3.14 6.29
N PRO A 295 -35.43 4.09 5.75
CA PRO A 295 -35.47 4.51 4.35
C PRO A 295 -34.67 5.78 4.02
N TYR A 296 -34.05 6.42 5.02
CA TYR A 296 -33.46 7.75 4.85
C TYR A 296 -31.95 7.73 4.64
N TYR A 297 -31.26 6.68 5.07
CA TYR A 297 -29.82 6.48 4.89
C TYR A 297 -28.94 7.57 5.52
N THR A 298 -29.43 8.16 6.62
CA THR A 298 -28.78 9.31 7.25
C THR A 298 -27.51 8.94 8.00
N SER A 299 -26.52 9.83 8.03
CA SER A 299 -25.22 9.57 8.65
C SER A 299 -24.64 10.81 9.33
N TYR A 300 -23.72 10.59 10.28
CA TYR A 300 -22.83 11.60 10.86
C TYR A 300 -21.49 11.54 10.11
N ALA A 301 -20.75 12.65 10.02
CA ALA A 301 -19.39 12.57 9.48
C ALA A 301 -18.43 13.59 10.08
N HIS A 302 -17.18 13.16 10.27
CA HIS A 302 -16.10 13.98 10.78
C HIS A 302 -14.84 13.85 9.90
N TRP A 303 -14.10 14.94 9.72
CA TRP A 303 -12.80 14.97 9.05
C TRP A 303 -11.64 15.02 10.06
N TYR A 304 -10.75 14.04 10.01
CA TYR A 304 -9.53 13.94 10.81
C TYR A 304 -8.33 14.36 9.97
N PHE A 305 -7.49 15.23 10.53
CA PHE A 305 -6.32 15.83 9.86
C PHE A 305 -5.00 15.28 10.38
N ASP A 306 -3.97 15.40 9.55
CA ASP A 306 -2.56 15.29 9.94
C ASP A 306 -2.22 13.96 10.64
N LEU A 307 -2.86 12.85 10.24
CA LEU A 307 -2.52 11.54 10.77
C LEU A 307 -1.15 11.12 10.24
N PRO A 308 -0.26 10.58 11.09
CA PRO A 308 1.12 10.29 10.71
C PRO A 308 1.20 9.10 9.75
N THR A 309 2.06 9.20 8.74
CA THR A 309 2.33 8.14 7.77
C THR A 309 3.82 8.04 7.48
N ALA A 310 4.26 6.87 7.01
CA ALA A 310 5.61 6.66 6.50
C ALA A 310 5.87 7.37 5.15
N TYR A 311 4.83 7.88 4.48
CA TYR A 311 4.91 8.51 3.17
C TYR A 311 5.02 10.04 3.27
N ASP A 312 6.26 10.54 3.31
CA ASP A 312 6.62 11.97 3.34
C ASP A 312 6.96 12.53 1.95
N GLU A 313 7.67 13.68 1.93
CA GLU A 313 8.10 14.38 0.71
C GLU A 313 9.01 13.54 -0.21
N ASP A 314 9.70 12.52 0.31
CA ASP A 314 10.57 11.65 -0.48
C ASP A 314 9.80 10.57 -1.27
N TRP A 315 8.48 10.50 -1.10
CA TRP A 315 7.59 9.53 -1.76
C TRP A 315 6.76 10.12 -2.91
N THR A 316 6.97 11.38 -3.27
CA THR A 316 6.29 12.04 -4.39
C THR A 316 7.24 12.75 -5.34
N LEU A 317 6.83 12.91 -6.60
CA LEU A 317 7.53 13.77 -7.57
C LEU A 317 7.04 15.21 -7.57
N THR A 318 5.76 15.40 -7.26
CA THR A 318 5.09 16.70 -7.33
C THR A 318 4.27 16.86 -6.05
N PRO A 319 4.64 17.78 -5.14
CA PRO A 319 3.80 18.11 -4.01
C PRO A 319 2.62 18.98 -4.43
N THR A 320 1.61 19.12 -3.57
CA THR A 320 0.55 20.10 -3.76
C THR A 320 1.09 21.53 -3.67
N LEU A 321 0.37 22.48 -4.25
CA LEU A 321 0.70 23.89 -4.19
C LEU A 321 0.57 24.43 -2.76
N PRO A 322 1.29 25.50 -2.40
CA PRO A 322 1.16 26.13 -1.10
C PRO A 322 -0.25 26.69 -0.86
N PRO A 323 -0.61 26.97 0.40
CA PRO A 323 -1.93 27.47 0.73
C PRO A 323 -2.08 28.90 0.20
N TYR A 324 -3.30 29.22 -0.20
CA TYR A 324 -3.70 30.48 -0.83
C TYR A 324 -2.90 30.82 -2.10
N TRP A 325 -2.40 29.81 -2.82
CA TRP A 325 -1.83 30.04 -4.15
C TRP A 325 -2.87 30.73 -5.04
N SER A 326 -2.46 31.60 -5.96
CA SER A 326 -3.41 32.26 -6.86
C SER A 326 -2.80 32.54 -8.22
N PHE A 327 -3.66 32.81 -9.19
CA PHE A 327 -3.24 33.53 -10.38
C PHE A 327 -3.29 35.04 -10.12
N PRO A 328 -2.44 35.86 -10.76
CA PRO A 328 -2.48 37.31 -10.58
C PRO A 328 -3.88 37.91 -10.77
N GLY A 329 -4.51 38.33 -9.67
CA GLY A 329 -5.84 38.94 -9.65
C GLY A 329 -7.03 37.97 -9.68
N ALA A 330 -6.79 36.67 -9.48
CA ALA A 330 -7.84 35.65 -9.26
C ALA A 330 -8.07 35.42 -7.75
N ASN A 331 -9.12 34.66 -7.42
CA ASN A 331 -9.33 34.14 -6.07
C ASN A 331 -8.19 33.18 -5.66
N PRO A 332 -7.91 33.04 -4.36
CA PRO A 332 -6.98 32.04 -3.87
C PRO A 332 -7.52 30.62 -4.14
N GLY A 333 -6.67 29.72 -4.63
CA GLY A 333 -6.97 28.31 -4.90
C GLY A 333 -7.11 27.53 -3.60
N ALA A 334 -6.07 26.87 -3.09
CA ALA A 334 -6.24 25.95 -1.96
C ALA A 334 -6.15 26.57 -0.55
N ARG A 335 -6.81 25.96 0.44
CA ARG A 335 -6.70 26.32 1.86
C ARG A 335 -5.45 25.78 2.56
N ASP A 336 -4.99 24.60 2.18
CA ASP A 336 -3.82 23.93 2.77
C ASP A 336 -2.80 23.46 1.71
N GLY A 337 -1.60 23.10 2.15
CA GLY A 337 -0.47 22.68 1.33
C GLY A 337 0.86 23.32 1.79
N SER A 338 2.00 23.00 1.19
CA SER A 338 2.26 21.91 0.24
C SER A 338 2.33 20.57 0.98
N GLN A 339 1.73 19.53 0.40
CA GLN A 339 1.73 18.16 0.92
C GLN A 339 2.17 17.16 -0.17
N PRO A 340 2.83 16.04 0.19
CA PRO A 340 3.26 15.69 1.53
C PRO A 340 4.49 16.53 1.94
N GLY A 341 4.55 16.93 3.20
CA GLY A 341 5.77 17.51 3.78
C GLY A 341 6.62 16.46 4.49
N SER A 342 7.81 16.86 4.96
CA SER A 342 8.72 16.05 5.78
C SER A 342 8.11 15.19 6.90
N PRO A 343 7.09 15.59 7.68
CA PRO A 343 6.53 14.70 8.70
C PRO A 343 5.65 13.56 8.15
N GLY A 344 5.26 13.59 6.87
CA GLY A 344 4.38 12.61 6.24
C GLY A 344 2.99 12.55 6.88
N THR A 345 1.96 13.08 6.21
CA THR A 345 0.59 13.10 6.74
C THR A 345 -0.45 12.57 5.76
N PHE A 346 -1.53 12.02 6.30
CA PHE A 346 -2.74 11.66 5.57
C PHE A 346 -3.98 12.09 6.38
N ASP A 347 -5.10 12.23 5.68
CA ASP A 347 -6.36 12.71 6.25
C ASP A 347 -7.46 11.65 6.11
N VAL A 348 -8.51 11.71 6.95
CA VAL A 348 -9.62 10.75 6.91
C VAL A 348 -10.97 11.43 7.12
N ALA A 349 -11.88 11.26 6.16
CA ALA A 349 -13.31 11.47 6.38
C ALA A 349 -13.92 10.18 6.92
N GLN A 350 -14.45 10.21 8.15
CA GLN A 350 -15.18 9.08 8.75
C GLN A 350 -16.68 9.35 8.74
N ILE A 351 -17.47 8.35 8.37
CA ILE A 351 -18.92 8.40 8.30
C ILE A 351 -19.51 7.38 9.27
N ILE A 352 -20.41 7.78 10.15
CA ILE A 352 -21.09 6.89 11.11
C ILE A 352 -22.57 6.81 10.72
N SER A 353 -23.08 5.60 10.51
CA SER A 353 -24.51 5.35 10.27
C SER A 353 -25.41 5.90 11.38
N ASP A 354 -26.61 6.37 11.04
CA ASP A 354 -27.58 6.92 12.00
C ASP A 354 -28.04 5.95 13.11
N ASP A 355 -28.07 4.65 12.82
CA ASP A 355 -28.37 3.58 13.77
C ASP A 355 -27.16 3.24 14.65
N GLY A 356 -25.97 3.70 14.28
CA GLY A 356 -24.72 3.50 15.00
C GLY A 356 -24.16 2.09 14.85
N GLU A 357 -24.55 1.34 13.82
CA GLU A 357 -24.10 -0.05 13.62
C GLU A 357 -22.83 -0.14 12.77
N TYR A 358 -22.60 0.82 11.86
CA TYR A 358 -21.51 0.79 10.87
C TYR A 358 -20.76 2.12 10.75
N VAL A 359 -19.50 2.02 10.31
CA VAL A 359 -18.58 3.12 10.00
C VAL A 359 -18.04 2.95 8.57
N GLY A 360 -18.13 4.00 7.76
CA GLY A 360 -17.47 4.13 6.47
C GLY A 360 -16.30 5.12 6.56
N TRP A 361 -15.34 5.04 5.63
CA TRP A 361 -14.25 6.00 5.59
C TRP A 361 -13.72 6.26 4.18
N ALA A 362 -13.19 7.46 3.97
CA ALA A 362 -12.30 7.82 2.87
C ALA A 362 -11.01 8.42 3.46
N ALA A 363 -9.87 7.77 3.24
CA ALA A 363 -8.56 8.27 3.66
C ALA A 363 -7.76 8.78 2.47
N TYR A 364 -7.08 9.92 2.60
CA TYR A 364 -6.46 10.65 1.50
C TYR A 364 -4.96 10.85 1.72
N TRP A 365 -4.15 10.49 0.71
CA TRP A 365 -2.72 10.81 0.68
C TRP A 365 -2.29 11.33 -0.70
N PRO A 366 -1.46 12.38 -0.79
CA PRO A 366 -1.09 13.29 0.30
C PRO A 366 -2.31 13.93 0.97
N SER A 367 -2.16 14.54 2.14
CA SER A 367 -3.28 15.29 2.75
C SER A 367 -3.85 16.30 1.72
N PRO A 368 -5.18 16.37 1.54
CA PRO A 368 -5.80 17.24 0.55
C PRO A 368 -5.48 18.72 0.77
N SER A 369 -5.47 19.46 -0.33
CA SER A 369 -5.33 20.93 -0.33
C SER A 369 -6.63 21.59 0.13
N ASP A 370 -7.77 20.97 -0.19
CA ASP A 370 -9.11 21.35 0.25
C ASP A 370 -9.96 20.11 0.55
N TRP A 371 -10.92 20.27 1.46
CA TRP A 371 -11.78 19.19 1.92
C TRP A 371 -13.18 19.70 2.27
N SER A 372 -14.14 18.78 2.31
CA SER A 372 -15.46 19.01 2.88
C SER A 372 -16.14 17.69 3.20
N VAL A 373 -16.87 17.62 4.32
CA VAL A 373 -17.86 16.55 4.58
C VAL A 373 -19.29 16.96 4.17
N ASP A 374 -19.51 18.22 3.78
CA ASP A 374 -20.79 18.80 3.32
C ASP A 374 -20.69 19.34 1.88
N GLY A 375 -20.02 18.59 1.00
CA GLY A 375 -19.69 19.03 -0.36
C GLY A 375 -20.87 19.04 -1.34
N ALA A 376 -22.11 18.82 -0.88
CA ALA A 376 -23.27 18.67 -1.75
C ALA A 376 -23.61 19.95 -2.53
N GLY A 377 -23.28 21.13 -2.00
CA GLY A 377 -23.42 22.40 -2.72
C GLY A 377 -22.46 22.51 -3.90
N GLU A 378 -21.24 22.01 -3.71
CA GLU A 378 -20.10 22.24 -4.59
C GLU A 378 -19.70 21.03 -5.41
N TRP A 379 -20.56 20.00 -5.51
CA TRP A 379 -20.30 18.77 -6.26
C TRP A 379 -19.83 18.99 -7.72
N TRP A 380 -20.10 20.15 -8.29
CA TRP A 380 -19.89 20.52 -9.69
C TRP A 380 -18.71 21.49 -9.91
N GLU A 381 -18.06 22.02 -8.87
CA GLU A 381 -16.94 22.97 -9.01
C GLU A 381 -15.75 22.65 -8.10
N SER A 382 -14.57 23.13 -8.48
CA SER A 382 -13.37 23.11 -7.62
C SER A 382 -13.63 23.92 -6.36
N LEU A 383 -13.01 23.51 -5.26
CA LEU A 383 -13.01 24.30 -4.04
C LEU A 383 -11.97 25.41 -4.15
N ASP A 384 -12.21 26.49 -3.43
CA ASP A 384 -11.29 27.59 -3.24
C ASP A 384 -11.01 27.86 -1.75
N ALA A 385 -9.98 28.64 -1.44
CA ALA A 385 -9.49 28.78 -0.07
C ALA A 385 -10.46 29.58 0.81
N ASP A 386 -11.37 30.33 0.19
CA ASP A 386 -12.40 31.13 0.83
C ASP A 386 -13.72 30.37 0.99
N ASP A 387 -13.87 29.18 0.39
CA ASP A 387 -15.02 28.30 0.56
C ASP A 387 -15.15 27.78 2.00
N ASP A 388 -16.30 27.18 2.31
CA ASP A 388 -16.49 26.49 3.57
C ASP A 388 -15.85 25.10 3.46
N HIS A 389 -14.92 24.79 4.37
CA HIS A 389 -14.30 23.46 4.51
C HIS A 389 -14.81 22.78 5.78
N PRO A 390 -16.11 22.46 5.86
CA PRO A 390 -16.70 21.89 7.04
C PRO A 390 -16.06 20.54 7.33
N VAL A 391 -15.64 20.39 8.58
CA VAL A 391 -15.05 19.16 9.14
C VAL A 391 -16.10 18.33 9.87
N ASP A 392 -17.26 18.92 10.11
CA ASP A 392 -18.42 18.39 10.81
C ASP A 392 -19.69 18.91 10.14
N GLY A 393 -20.80 18.26 10.41
CA GLY A 393 -22.07 18.71 9.89
C GLY A 393 -22.71 19.89 10.60
N THR A 394 -23.25 20.81 9.80
CA THR A 394 -24.02 21.96 10.33
C THR A 394 -25.33 21.51 10.99
N THR A 395 -25.89 20.35 10.62
CA THR A 395 -27.04 19.71 11.25
C THR A 395 -26.97 18.20 11.05
N GLU A 396 -26.71 17.47 12.12
CA GLU A 396 -26.55 16.01 12.06
C GLU A 396 -27.67 15.25 12.80
N PRO A 397 -28.00 14.01 12.35
CA PRO A 397 -27.45 13.32 11.19
C PRO A 397 -27.94 13.92 9.87
N TRP A 398 -27.07 13.89 8.86
CA TRP A 398 -27.36 14.37 7.50
C TRP A 398 -28.13 13.37 6.68
N LEU A 399 -28.89 13.85 5.69
CA LEU A 399 -29.55 12.93 4.75
C LEU A 399 -28.53 12.04 4.03
N ALA A 400 -27.45 12.64 3.52
CA ALA A 400 -26.29 11.95 2.96
C ALA A 400 -25.10 12.94 2.96
N PRO A 401 -24.03 12.70 3.75
CA PRO A 401 -22.80 13.48 3.67
C PRO A 401 -22.18 13.32 2.28
N LEU A 402 -21.62 14.40 1.72
CA LEU A 402 -20.84 14.33 0.48
C LEU A 402 -19.40 14.74 0.80
N THR A 403 -18.49 13.78 0.78
CA THR A 403 -17.08 14.03 1.03
C THR A 403 -16.39 14.51 -0.25
N ILE A 404 -15.63 15.60 -0.13
CA ILE A 404 -14.70 16.09 -1.15
C ILE A 404 -13.31 16.06 -0.52
N GLY A 405 -12.35 15.45 -1.22
CA GLY A 405 -10.91 15.66 -0.98
C GLY A 405 -10.29 16.12 -2.29
N GLU A 406 -9.73 17.33 -2.30
CA GLU A 406 -9.17 17.98 -3.49
C GLU A 406 -7.66 18.21 -3.35
N TRP A 407 -6.91 17.93 -4.41
CA TRP A 407 -5.50 18.24 -4.52
C TRP A 407 -5.26 19.30 -5.58
N ASP A 408 -4.53 20.34 -5.18
CA ASP A 408 -4.10 21.41 -6.05
C ASP A 408 -2.62 21.27 -6.36
N PHE A 409 -2.24 21.08 -7.61
CA PHE A 409 -0.84 20.87 -7.99
C PHE A 409 -0.53 21.47 -9.37
N ALA A 410 0.76 21.56 -9.69
CA ALA A 410 1.21 22.08 -10.98
C ALA A 410 2.09 21.05 -11.69
N LEU A 411 1.61 20.55 -12.84
CA LEU A 411 2.39 19.67 -13.70
C LEU A 411 3.21 20.50 -14.69
N THR A 412 4.51 20.24 -14.77
CA THR A 412 5.43 20.94 -15.68
C THR A 412 5.85 20.07 -16.85
N MET A 413 6.18 20.70 -17.98
CA MET A 413 6.62 19.97 -19.19
C MET A 413 7.95 19.23 -19.01
N GLU A 414 8.80 19.68 -18.09
CA GLU A 414 10.08 19.09 -17.71
C GLU A 414 10.23 19.23 -16.18
N PRO A 415 10.96 18.32 -15.48
CA PRO A 415 11.23 18.46 -14.05
C PRO A 415 11.79 19.86 -13.72
N THR A 416 11.12 20.57 -12.82
CA THR A 416 11.41 21.98 -12.52
C THR A 416 11.48 22.19 -11.02
N GLU A 417 12.65 22.65 -10.56
CA GLU A 417 12.86 23.09 -9.19
C GLU A 417 13.38 24.53 -9.21
N THR A 418 12.63 25.49 -8.65
CA THR A 418 13.03 26.91 -8.60
C THR A 418 12.51 27.58 -7.33
N GLY A 419 13.42 27.81 -6.39
CA GLY A 419 13.09 28.46 -5.14
C GLY A 419 12.26 27.53 -4.25
N TRP A 420 10.97 27.84 -4.11
CA TRP A 420 10.02 27.03 -3.34
C TRP A 420 9.20 26.08 -4.22
N PHE A 421 9.20 26.29 -5.55
CA PHE A 421 8.37 25.55 -6.47
C PHE A 421 9.09 24.28 -6.92
N VAL A 422 8.40 23.15 -6.77
CA VAL A 422 8.77 21.84 -7.30
C VAL A 422 7.61 21.38 -8.19
N GLY A 423 7.91 21.02 -9.43
CA GLY A 423 6.91 20.50 -10.35
C GLY A 423 7.53 19.45 -11.28
N ASN A 424 6.73 18.44 -11.61
CA ASN A 424 7.11 17.41 -12.56
C ASN A 424 5.95 17.07 -13.51
N ARG A 425 6.14 16.12 -14.43
CA ARG A 425 5.17 15.72 -15.46
C ARG A 425 4.00 14.90 -14.93
N GLN A 426 4.05 14.50 -13.67
CA GLN A 426 3.07 13.62 -13.05
C GLN A 426 2.84 13.92 -11.57
N PHE A 427 1.63 13.65 -11.11
CA PHE A 427 1.18 13.72 -9.72
C PHE A 427 0.42 12.44 -9.36
N ARG A 428 0.49 12.03 -8.09
CA ARG A 428 -0.32 10.93 -7.56
C ARG A 428 -1.11 11.39 -6.35
N GLY A 429 -2.43 11.25 -6.44
CA GLY A 429 -3.32 11.21 -5.28
C GLY A 429 -3.70 9.77 -4.96
N VAL A 430 -4.00 9.48 -3.71
CA VAL A 430 -4.40 8.16 -3.23
C VAL A 430 -5.62 8.30 -2.35
N THR A 431 -6.61 7.43 -2.56
CA THR A 431 -7.71 7.27 -1.60
C THR A 431 -7.94 5.83 -1.24
N VAL A 432 -8.24 5.61 0.04
CA VAL A 432 -8.65 4.32 0.59
C VAL A 432 -10.09 4.43 1.05
N TYR A 433 -10.98 3.66 0.44
CA TYR A 433 -12.40 3.59 0.81
C TYR A 433 -12.71 2.27 1.51
N GLY A 434 -13.48 2.31 2.60
CA GLY A 434 -13.90 1.08 3.29
C GLY A 434 -15.14 1.22 4.16
N VAL A 435 -15.64 0.08 4.66
CA VAL A 435 -16.79 -0.01 5.58
C VAL A 435 -16.57 -1.11 6.61
N THR A 436 -16.91 -0.85 7.87
CA THR A 436 -16.85 -1.82 8.97
C THR A 436 -17.97 -1.65 10.00
N ASP A 437 -18.12 -2.61 10.91
CA ASP A 437 -18.96 -2.45 12.10
C ASP A 437 -18.43 -1.31 12.98
N ARG A 438 -19.32 -0.60 13.68
CA ARG A 438 -18.91 0.44 14.63
C ARG A 438 -18.31 -0.19 15.88
N ASN A 439 -17.05 0.11 16.18
CA ASN A 439 -16.37 -0.43 17.33
C ASN A 439 -16.27 0.58 18.49
N ASN A 440 -15.64 1.72 18.23
CA ASN A 440 -15.46 2.80 19.20
C ASN A 440 -15.55 4.19 18.56
N ALA A 441 -15.84 4.29 17.27
CA ALA A 441 -16.10 5.57 16.64
C ALA A 441 -17.15 6.35 17.43
N ASP A 442 -16.90 7.62 17.61
CA ASP A 442 -17.82 8.54 18.26
C ASP A 442 -17.69 9.91 17.60
N ASP A 443 -18.77 10.67 17.73
CA ASP A 443 -18.91 11.98 17.12
C ASP A 443 -19.49 12.94 18.16
N LEU A 444 -18.72 13.99 18.46
CA LEU A 444 -18.99 14.98 19.51
C LEU A 444 -20.33 15.69 19.28
N ASP A 445 -20.63 15.93 18.00
CA ASP A 445 -21.74 16.74 17.54
C ASP A 445 -22.93 15.93 17.04
N GLY A 446 -23.02 14.64 17.38
CA GLY A 446 -24.02 13.73 16.80
C GLY A 446 -25.50 13.94 17.18
N ASN A 447 -25.92 15.18 17.41
CA ASN A 447 -27.27 15.75 17.26
C ASN A 447 -27.24 17.27 16.91
N GLY A 448 -26.20 17.77 16.22
CA GLY A 448 -25.97 19.19 15.91
C GLY A 448 -25.70 20.09 17.12
N VAL A 449 -25.29 19.51 18.25
CA VAL A 449 -24.90 20.21 19.49
C VAL A 449 -23.93 19.32 20.27
N ASP A 450 -22.78 19.85 20.66
CA ASP A 450 -21.89 19.31 21.70
C ASP A 450 -22.66 18.54 22.80
N ILE A 451 -22.63 17.20 22.75
CA ILE A 451 -23.27 16.35 23.75
C ILE A 451 -22.25 16.04 24.85
N PRO A 452 -22.49 16.46 26.12
CA PRO A 452 -21.55 16.15 27.20
C PRO A 452 -21.29 14.65 27.34
N GLY A 453 -20.04 14.25 27.12
CA GLY A 453 -19.59 12.85 27.21
C GLY A 453 -19.37 12.15 25.87
N ARG A 454 -19.59 12.83 24.74
CA ARG A 454 -19.12 12.40 23.41
C ARG A 454 -17.78 13.05 23.04
N SER A 455 -17.09 12.48 22.06
CA SER A 455 -15.86 13.00 21.49
C SER A 455 -15.71 12.53 20.04
N ASN A 456 -14.97 13.27 19.20
CA ASN A 456 -14.59 12.80 17.87
C ASN A 456 -13.51 11.71 18.02
N VAL A 457 -13.90 10.47 17.73
CA VAL A 457 -13.03 9.30 17.82
C VAL A 457 -13.05 8.58 16.48
N LEU A 458 -11.88 8.48 15.86
CA LEU A 458 -11.65 7.62 14.70
C LEU A 458 -11.79 6.16 15.15
N ASP A 459 -12.54 5.36 14.40
CA ASP A 459 -12.76 3.96 14.74
C ASP A 459 -11.43 3.21 14.73
N ARG A 460 -11.22 2.40 15.77
CA ARG A 460 -10.01 1.61 15.94
C ARG A 460 -9.80 0.58 14.82
N GLU A 461 -10.87 0.07 14.20
CA GLU A 461 -10.73 -0.84 13.06
C GLU A 461 -10.39 -0.08 11.77
N VAL A 462 -10.94 1.13 11.61
CA VAL A 462 -10.52 2.02 10.51
C VAL A 462 -9.02 2.30 10.64
N LEU A 463 -8.55 2.68 11.82
CA LEU A 463 -7.12 2.90 12.05
C LEU A 463 -6.29 1.62 11.83
N PHE A 464 -6.79 0.45 12.24
CA PHE A 464 -6.14 -0.84 11.96
C PHE A 464 -5.91 -1.05 10.46
N GLN A 465 -6.93 -0.85 9.63
CA GLN A 465 -6.81 -1.04 8.17
C GLN A 465 -5.89 0.02 7.56
N LEU A 466 -5.99 1.27 8.00
CA LEU A 466 -5.21 2.38 7.46
C LEU A 466 -3.74 2.29 7.87
N ASP A 467 -3.41 1.85 9.08
CA ASP A 467 -2.01 1.63 9.50
C ASP A 467 -1.36 0.50 8.70
N GLU A 468 -2.09 -0.51 8.23
CA GLU A 468 -1.53 -1.51 7.33
C GLU A 468 -1.05 -0.91 6.01
N ILE A 469 -1.68 0.18 5.57
CA ILE A 469 -1.36 0.85 4.32
C ILE A 469 -0.34 1.95 4.56
N PHE A 470 -0.62 2.89 5.46
CA PHE A 470 0.16 4.11 5.72
C PHE A 470 1.35 3.90 6.66
N ASN A 471 1.30 2.88 7.53
CA ASN A 471 2.36 2.54 8.50
C ASN A 471 2.68 1.03 8.49
N PRO A 472 3.00 0.44 7.31
CA PRO A 472 3.08 -1.00 7.14
C PRO A 472 4.22 -1.63 7.94
N GLN A 473 4.14 -2.96 8.12
CA GLN A 473 5.33 -3.75 8.43
C GLN A 473 6.31 -3.60 7.24
N ASP A 474 7.47 -2.99 7.50
CA ASP A 474 8.45 -2.64 6.47
C ASP A 474 9.80 -3.35 6.66
N LEU A 475 10.69 -3.21 5.67
CA LEU A 475 12.01 -3.85 5.66
C LEU A 475 12.96 -3.28 6.72
N TRP A 476 12.74 -2.03 7.16
CA TRP A 476 13.44 -1.48 8.31
C TRP A 476 13.10 -2.26 9.58
N ALA A 477 11.81 -2.51 9.83
CA ALA A 477 11.35 -3.28 10.99
C ALA A 477 11.75 -4.76 10.90
N VAL A 478 11.94 -5.29 9.69
CA VAL A 478 12.53 -6.62 9.49
C VAL A 478 13.98 -6.68 9.98
N ALA A 479 14.76 -5.63 9.71
CA ALA A 479 16.16 -5.47 10.13
C ALA A 479 16.32 -5.04 11.60
N HIS A 480 15.24 -4.57 12.22
CA HIS A 480 15.14 -4.18 13.64
C HIS A 480 14.09 -5.02 14.39
N LYS A 481 14.06 -6.34 14.17
CA LYS A 481 13.11 -7.22 14.84
C LYS A 481 13.37 -7.27 16.37
N GLU A 482 12.39 -6.83 17.16
CA GLU A 482 12.52 -6.72 18.64
C GLU A 482 11.82 -7.84 19.43
N THR A 483 10.81 -8.47 18.83
CA THR A 483 9.91 -9.39 19.55
C THR A 483 10.13 -10.86 19.20
N GLU A 484 9.91 -11.75 20.17
CA GLU A 484 9.80 -13.20 19.96
C GLU A 484 8.36 -13.66 20.12
N ARG A 485 7.90 -14.65 19.33
CA ARG A 485 6.54 -15.21 19.45
C ARG A 485 6.53 -16.53 20.23
N HIS A 486 5.54 -16.70 21.10
CA HIS A 486 5.36 -17.88 21.96
C HIS A 486 3.94 -18.43 21.84
N VAL A 487 3.80 -19.71 22.22
CA VAL A 487 2.51 -20.41 22.32
C VAL A 487 2.47 -21.24 23.60
N LEU A 488 1.31 -21.28 24.25
CA LEU A 488 1.02 -22.09 25.43
C LEU A 488 -0.34 -22.75 25.26
N PHE A 489 -0.42 -24.00 25.68
CA PHE A 489 -1.66 -24.78 25.74
C PHE A 489 -1.90 -25.15 27.20
N GLU A 490 -3.02 -24.70 27.75
CA GLU A 490 -3.51 -25.06 29.08
C GLU A 490 -4.77 -25.90 28.89
N TYR A 491 -4.77 -27.14 29.38
CA TYR A 491 -5.93 -28.02 29.26
C TYR A 491 -6.61 -28.14 30.62
N ASP A 492 -7.95 -28.12 30.66
CA ASP A 492 -8.74 -28.15 31.90
C ASP A 492 -8.33 -26.99 32.85
N THR A 493 -8.39 -25.75 32.34
CA THR A 493 -7.88 -24.54 33.03
C THR A 493 -8.57 -24.26 34.38
N ASP A 494 -7.82 -23.74 35.34
CA ASP A 494 -8.34 -23.18 36.60
C ASP A 494 -8.62 -21.66 36.53
N CYS A 495 -8.63 -21.12 35.30
CA CYS A 495 -8.78 -19.71 34.95
C CYS A 495 -7.58 -18.80 35.24
N THR A 496 -6.46 -19.31 35.77
CA THR A 496 -5.25 -18.50 36.01
C THR A 496 -4.06 -19.07 35.22
N ILE A 497 -3.61 -18.35 34.19
CA ILE A 497 -2.51 -18.78 33.31
C ILE A 497 -1.28 -17.89 33.55
N VAL A 498 -0.12 -18.51 33.77
CA VAL A 498 1.15 -17.81 33.98
C VAL A 498 2.02 -17.88 32.73
N LEU A 499 2.41 -16.71 32.21
CA LEU A 499 3.24 -16.58 31.02
C LEU A 499 4.73 -16.45 31.39
N VAL A 500 5.55 -17.30 30.77
CA VAL A 500 7.02 -17.27 30.91
C VAL A 500 7.66 -17.48 29.54
N PRO A 501 8.31 -16.47 28.95
CA PRO A 501 8.46 -15.08 29.46
C PRO A 501 7.12 -14.31 29.51
N PRO A 502 7.05 -13.18 30.24
CA PRO A 502 5.86 -12.31 30.21
C PRO A 502 5.52 -11.85 28.79
N ALA A 503 4.24 -11.62 28.55
CA ALA A 503 3.77 -10.86 27.40
C ALA A 503 4.22 -9.40 27.48
N ILE A 504 4.22 -8.73 26.33
CA ILE A 504 4.37 -7.28 26.30
C ILE A 504 3.18 -6.68 27.07
N PRO A 505 3.43 -5.76 28.03
CA PRO A 505 2.38 -5.14 28.84
C PRO A 505 1.23 -4.53 28.04
N PRO A 506 -0.01 -4.57 28.57
CA PRO A 506 -1.20 -4.11 27.86
C PRO A 506 -1.24 -2.60 27.60
N ASP A 507 -0.46 -1.80 28.33
CA ASP A 507 -0.29 -0.35 28.11
C ASP A 507 0.70 -0.03 26.97
N VAL A 508 1.47 -1.01 26.50
CA VAL A 508 2.39 -0.91 25.36
C VAL A 508 1.80 -1.61 24.13
N ALA A 509 1.24 -2.80 24.31
CA ALA A 509 0.64 -3.58 23.23
C ALA A 509 -0.89 -3.46 23.24
N ASP A 510 -1.41 -2.55 22.42
CA ASP A 510 -2.84 -2.44 22.18
C ASP A 510 -3.36 -3.71 21.48
N TRP A 511 -4.40 -4.33 22.05
CA TRP A 511 -5.01 -5.55 21.52
C TRP A 511 -5.65 -5.33 20.15
N TYR A 512 -6.14 -4.12 19.89
CA TYR A 512 -6.94 -3.76 18.72
C TYR A 512 -6.13 -3.11 17.58
N ALA A 513 -4.88 -2.71 17.83
CA ALA A 513 -4.07 -2.01 16.84
C ALA A 513 -3.40 -2.96 15.84
N TYR A 514 -3.23 -2.49 14.59
CA TYR A 514 -2.40 -3.16 13.60
C TYR A 514 -0.93 -3.07 14.02
N CYS A 515 -0.11 -4.02 13.54
CA CYS A 515 1.29 -4.14 13.94
C CYS A 515 1.53 -4.25 15.46
N SER A 516 0.49 -4.39 16.29
CA SER A 516 0.62 -4.69 17.71
C SER A 516 1.17 -6.10 17.95
N PHE A 517 1.91 -6.24 19.02
CA PHE A 517 2.47 -7.52 19.47
C PHE A 517 1.73 -8.05 20.70
N ALA A 518 0.45 -7.68 20.82
CA ALA A 518 -0.43 -8.12 21.89
C ALA A 518 -0.66 -9.64 21.87
N GLU A 519 -1.07 -10.13 23.01
CA GLU A 519 -1.51 -11.50 23.21
C GLU A 519 -2.86 -11.78 22.50
N ARG A 520 -3.06 -13.05 22.17
CA ARG A 520 -4.32 -13.60 21.67
C ARG A 520 -4.62 -14.88 22.44
N VAL A 521 -5.83 -14.99 22.95
CA VAL A 521 -6.27 -16.14 23.74
C VAL A 521 -7.42 -16.80 23.00
N ILE A 522 -7.30 -18.09 22.72
CA ILE A 522 -8.34 -18.88 22.04
C ILE A 522 -8.85 -19.93 23.03
N ASP A 523 -10.16 -20.00 23.18
CA ASP A 523 -10.81 -21.15 23.81
C ASP A 523 -10.95 -22.27 22.77
N LEU A 524 -10.15 -23.32 22.92
CA LEU A 524 -10.14 -24.49 22.04
C LEU A 524 -11.37 -25.38 22.24
N THR A 525 -12.09 -25.21 23.35
CA THR A 525 -13.33 -25.96 23.65
C THR A 525 -14.48 -25.48 22.78
N THR A 526 -14.53 -24.17 22.53
CA THR A 526 -15.59 -23.49 21.76
C THR A 526 -15.13 -23.01 20.40
N ASP A 527 -13.81 -23.03 20.14
CA ASP A 527 -13.17 -22.50 18.93
C ASP A 527 -13.41 -20.99 18.76
N THR A 528 -13.21 -20.22 19.84
CA THR A 528 -13.49 -18.77 19.87
C THR A 528 -12.28 -17.98 20.35
N LEU A 529 -11.97 -16.88 19.65
CA LEU A 529 -11.03 -15.87 20.13
C LEU A 529 -11.64 -15.11 21.31
N LEU A 530 -10.96 -15.13 22.44
CA LEU A 530 -11.34 -14.40 23.65
C LEU A 530 -10.82 -12.96 23.59
N VAL A 531 -11.61 -12.03 24.10
CA VAL A 531 -11.36 -10.59 24.06
C VAL A 531 -10.82 -10.09 25.40
N ARG A 532 -9.70 -9.34 25.34
CA ARG A 532 -9.10 -8.72 26.52
C ARG A 532 -10.06 -7.71 27.17
N ASP A 533 -10.09 -7.70 28.49
CA ASP A 533 -10.96 -6.88 29.34
C ASP A 533 -12.46 -7.19 29.21
N VAL A 534 -12.83 -8.24 28.46
CA VAL A 534 -14.19 -8.77 28.35
C VAL A 534 -14.23 -10.20 28.90
N ASP A 535 -13.42 -11.09 28.34
CA ASP A 535 -13.39 -12.51 28.68
C ASP A 535 -12.23 -12.84 29.64
N TYR A 536 -11.19 -12.00 29.66
CA TYR A 536 -10.02 -12.15 30.53
C TYR A 536 -9.33 -10.81 30.78
N THR A 537 -8.41 -10.79 31.75
CA THR A 537 -7.50 -9.65 31.98
C THR A 537 -6.04 -10.09 31.89
N LEU A 538 -5.16 -9.20 31.43
CA LEU A 538 -3.71 -9.37 31.50
C LEU A 538 -3.16 -8.44 32.58
N SER A 539 -2.35 -8.97 33.49
CA SER A 539 -1.67 -8.17 34.52
C SER A 539 -0.75 -7.11 33.91
N ASP A 540 -0.59 -5.95 34.57
CA ASP A 540 0.26 -4.83 34.13
C ASP A 540 1.71 -5.23 33.76
N ASP A 541 2.28 -6.27 34.37
CA ASP A 541 3.63 -6.76 34.05
C ASP A 541 3.67 -7.86 32.98
N GLY A 542 2.53 -8.14 32.34
CA GLY A 542 2.36 -9.13 31.27
C GLY A 542 2.47 -10.60 31.71
N ARG A 543 2.49 -10.91 33.01
CA ARG A 543 2.77 -12.28 33.49
C ARG A 543 1.57 -13.18 33.69
N VAL A 544 0.41 -12.64 34.01
CA VAL A 544 -0.74 -13.43 34.45
C VAL A 544 -1.95 -13.06 33.61
N ILE A 545 -2.56 -14.08 33.00
CA ILE A 545 -3.89 -14.00 32.42
C ILE A 545 -4.87 -14.57 33.44
N GLU A 546 -5.88 -13.78 33.79
CA GLU A 546 -7.02 -14.21 34.62
C GLU A 546 -8.26 -14.25 33.73
N LEU A 547 -8.77 -15.44 33.45
CA LEU A 547 -9.98 -15.69 32.65
C LEU A 547 -11.25 -15.51 33.50
N ASP A 548 -12.38 -15.19 32.86
CA ASP A 548 -13.68 -15.26 33.54
C ASP A 548 -13.93 -16.68 34.07
N PRO A 549 -14.50 -16.84 35.29
CA PRO A 549 -14.83 -18.15 35.86
C PRO A 549 -15.73 -19.04 34.99
N ALA A 550 -16.43 -18.49 34.00
CA ALA A 550 -17.20 -19.24 33.02
C ALA A 550 -16.35 -20.20 32.16
N TYR A 551 -15.04 -19.96 32.06
CA TYR A 551 -14.09 -20.79 31.31
C TYR A 551 -13.40 -21.87 32.18
N GLU A 552 -13.80 -22.05 33.45
CA GLU A 552 -13.22 -23.10 34.31
C GLU A 552 -13.42 -24.49 33.69
N GLY A 553 -12.32 -25.23 33.52
CA GLY A 553 -12.28 -26.55 32.90
C GLY A 553 -12.27 -26.56 31.36
N HIS A 554 -12.12 -25.39 30.72
CA HIS A 554 -11.93 -25.29 29.27
C HIS A 554 -10.46 -25.52 28.87
N ASP A 555 -10.24 -25.83 27.59
CA ASP A 555 -8.93 -25.94 26.97
C ASP A 555 -8.57 -24.61 26.30
N ILE A 556 -7.44 -24.00 26.67
CA ILE A 556 -7.05 -22.65 26.28
C ILE A 556 -5.71 -22.68 25.53
N LYS A 557 -5.65 -21.91 24.43
CA LYS A 557 -4.41 -21.58 23.72
C LYS A 557 -4.10 -20.11 23.91
N VAL A 558 -2.87 -19.79 24.29
CA VAL A 558 -2.38 -18.41 24.38
C VAL A 558 -1.23 -18.24 23.40
N LEU A 559 -1.33 -17.21 22.55
CA LEU A 559 -0.27 -16.74 21.66
C LEU A 559 0.16 -15.36 22.15
N TRP A 560 1.45 -15.13 22.39
CA TRP A 560 1.91 -13.82 22.84
C TRP A 560 3.31 -13.52 22.33
N SER A 561 3.66 -12.24 22.37
CA SER A 561 5.02 -11.78 22.07
C SER A 561 5.72 -11.34 23.35
N SER A 562 7.04 -11.51 23.39
CA SER A 562 7.89 -11.01 24.47
C SER A 562 9.09 -10.24 23.92
N ILE A 563 9.62 -9.33 24.73
CA ILE A 563 10.88 -8.63 24.45
C ILE A 563 12.05 -9.36 25.11
N ARG A 564 13.16 -9.48 24.39
CA ARG A 564 14.41 -10.03 24.90
C ARG A 564 15.53 -9.01 24.73
N GLN A 565 15.99 -8.48 25.87
CA GLN A 565 17.14 -7.59 25.93
C GLN A 565 18.47 -8.36 25.87
N VAL A 566 19.40 -7.86 25.06
CA VAL A 566 20.74 -8.44 24.89
C VAL A 566 21.81 -7.35 24.95
N GLU A 567 22.78 -7.53 25.84
CA GLU A 567 23.97 -6.67 25.91
C GLU A 567 24.82 -6.80 24.64
N LYS A 568 25.18 -5.66 24.06
CA LYS A 568 26.08 -5.49 22.92
C LYS A 568 27.33 -4.75 23.32
N VAL A 569 28.37 -5.02 22.55
CA VAL A 569 29.69 -4.42 22.71
C VAL A 569 30.23 -4.04 21.35
N ASP A 570 30.44 -2.75 21.13
CA ASP A 570 31.20 -2.26 19.99
C ASP A 570 32.60 -1.81 20.41
N LEU A 571 33.57 -2.15 19.57
CA LEU A 571 34.96 -1.77 19.73
C LEU A 571 35.33 -0.78 18.63
N LEU A 572 35.41 0.48 19.00
CA LEU A 572 35.72 1.59 18.11
C LEU A 572 37.22 1.90 18.19
N THR A 573 37.81 2.24 17.05
CA THR A 573 39.15 2.82 16.99
C THR A 573 39.04 4.23 16.44
N ILE A 574 39.56 5.20 17.18
CA ILE A 574 39.50 6.60 16.78
C ILE A 574 40.47 6.84 15.63
N VAL A 575 39.99 7.43 14.55
CA VAL A 575 40.78 7.64 13.32
C VAL A 575 40.56 9.04 12.80
N GLY A 576 41.64 9.77 12.54
CA GLY A 576 41.59 11.07 11.87
C GLY A 576 40.87 12.17 12.65
N GLY A 577 40.69 11.99 13.97
CA GLY A 577 39.90 12.91 14.81
C GLY A 577 38.40 12.86 14.55
N VAL A 578 37.88 11.82 13.90
CA VAL A 578 36.44 11.55 13.80
C VAL A 578 35.90 11.30 15.22
N LEU A 579 34.78 11.94 15.55
CA LEU A 579 34.13 11.85 16.87
C LEU A 579 32.72 11.24 16.80
N ILE A 580 32.29 10.83 15.62
CA ILE A 580 30.97 10.24 15.39
C ILE A 580 31.18 8.84 14.84
N TYR A 581 30.59 7.85 15.50
CA TYR A 581 30.69 6.45 15.12
C TYR A 581 29.31 5.82 15.15
N ARG A 582 29.09 4.85 14.26
CA ARG A 582 27.85 4.11 14.26
C ARG A 582 27.97 2.82 15.06
N LEU A 583 26.99 2.56 15.91
CA LEU A 583 26.86 1.29 16.61
C LEU A 583 26.45 0.19 15.63
N SER A 584 26.77 -1.06 15.94
CA SER A 584 26.44 -2.21 15.09
C SER A 584 24.98 -2.64 15.20
N HIS A 585 24.26 -2.21 16.24
CA HIS A 585 22.85 -2.49 16.49
C HIS A 585 22.19 -1.24 17.11
N TRP A 586 20.96 -0.96 16.69
CA TRP A 586 20.11 0.11 17.20
C TRP A 586 18.64 -0.26 16.83
N PRO A 587 17.61 0.40 17.39
CA PRO A 587 17.68 1.39 18.46
C PRO A 587 18.26 0.79 19.76
N VAL A 588 18.94 1.62 20.55
CA VAL A 588 19.45 1.23 21.87
C VAL A 588 18.27 1.20 22.85
N ALA A 589 18.19 0.17 23.69
CA ALA A 589 17.11 0.04 24.68
C ALA A 589 17.11 1.25 25.65
N GLU A 590 16.02 2.01 25.66
CA GLU A 590 15.92 3.29 26.37
C GLU A 590 15.99 3.15 27.91
N ASP A 591 15.63 1.98 28.45
CA ASP A 591 15.54 1.75 29.89
C ASP A 591 16.88 1.32 30.53
N LYS A 592 17.96 1.25 29.74
CA LYS A 592 19.28 0.76 30.17
C LYS A 592 20.40 1.80 29.96
N PRO A 593 21.36 1.87 30.91
CA PRO A 593 22.49 2.77 30.76
C PRO A 593 23.46 2.26 29.69
N VAL A 594 23.94 3.17 28.85
CA VAL A 594 25.10 2.92 28.00
C VAL A 594 26.38 3.14 28.81
N PHE A 595 27.38 2.27 28.63
CA PHE A 595 28.71 2.44 29.22
C PHE A 595 29.77 2.57 28.13
N VAL A 596 30.46 3.69 28.15
CA VAL A 596 31.61 3.94 27.27
C VAL A 596 32.89 3.81 28.11
N ILE A 597 33.82 3.00 27.64
CA ILE A 597 35.09 2.71 28.32
C ILE A 597 36.23 2.92 27.34
N ASP A 598 37.12 3.85 27.66
CA ASP A 598 38.41 3.99 26.99
C ASP A 598 39.33 2.86 27.43
N ILE A 599 39.68 1.99 26.49
CA ILE A 599 40.53 0.81 26.68
C ILE A 599 41.86 0.93 25.91
N THR A 600 42.26 2.16 25.57
CA THR A 600 43.52 2.45 24.87
C THR A 600 44.72 1.90 25.66
N ASP A 601 44.70 2.09 26.98
CA ASP A 601 45.56 1.34 27.91
C ASP A 601 44.75 0.19 28.55
N PRO A 602 44.90 -1.06 28.07
CA PRO A 602 44.15 -2.19 28.60
C PRO A 602 44.52 -2.55 30.05
N GLU A 603 45.64 -2.05 30.60
CA GLU A 603 45.98 -2.22 32.02
C GLU A 603 45.21 -1.23 32.92
N TYR A 604 44.74 -0.10 32.37
CA TYR A 604 44.06 0.97 33.09
C TYR A 604 42.87 1.53 32.31
N PRO A 605 41.81 0.73 32.07
CA PRO A 605 40.62 1.22 31.37
C PRO A 605 39.94 2.33 32.17
N VAL A 606 39.48 3.37 31.46
CA VAL A 606 38.82 4.55 32.04
C VAL A 606 37.38 4.60 31.57
N VAL A 607 36.42 4.76 32.50
CA VAL A 607 35.02 4.99 32.15
C VAL A 607 34.88 6.41 31.66
N VAL A 608 34.38 6.58 30.44
CA VAL A 608 34.10 7.88 29.84
C VAL A 608 32.85 8.47 30.50
N PRO A 609 32.88 9.73 30.98
CA PRO A 609 31.71 10.39 31.58
C PRO A 609 30.50 10.40 30.64
N SER A 610 29.28 10.22 31.19
CA SER A 610 28.04 10.16 30.39
C SER A 610 27.65 11.49 29.73
N ASP A 611 28.23 12.61 30.17
CA ASP A 611 28.11 13.93 29.55
C ASP A 611 29.15 14.15 28.44
N ALA A 612 30.09 13.23 28.23
CA ALA A 612 31.08 13.30 27.16
C ALA A 612 30.68 12.53 25.90
N TYR A 613 29.44 12.01 25.83
CA TYR A 613 28.90 11.39 24.63
C TYR A 613 27.38 11.48 24.58
N SER A 614 26.82 11.33 23.38
CA SER A 614 25.38 11.15 23.13
C SER A 614 25.16 10.05 22.09
N ILE A 615 24.01 9.40 22.14
CA ILE A 615 23.56 8.45 21.11
C ILE A 615 22.19 8.91 20.62
N ASP A 616 22.01 8.96 19.30
CA ASP A 616 20.72 9.25 18.67
C ASP A 616 19.95 7.97 18.33
N GLU A 617 18.73 8.14 17.82
CA GLU A 617 17.82 7.05 17.44
C GLU A 617 18.36 6.15 16.32
N ASP A 618 19.23 6.71 15.47
CA ASP A 618 19.89 6.01 14.36
C ASP A 618 21.16 5.25 14.79
N GLY A 619 21.46 5.27 16.09
CA GLY A 619 22.57 4.54 16.68
C GLY A 619 23.93 5.19 16.45
N PHE A 620 24.00 6.49 16.15
CA PHE A 620 25.27 7.21 16.12
C PHE A 620 25.67 7.68 17.51
N ILE A 621 26.82 7.19 17.98
CA ILE A 621 27.49 7.74 19.15
C ILE A 621 28.36 8.93 18.75
N THR A 622 28.11 10.08 19.35
CA THR A 622 28.89 11.31 19.19
C THR A 622 29.66 11.61 20.46
N PHE A 623 30.97 11.80 20.36
CA PHE A 623 31.85 12.15 21.48
C PHE A 623 32.06 13.66 21.60
N ASP A 624 31.91 14.17 22.83
CA ASP A 624 32.28 15.55 23.18
C ASP A 624 33.71 15.61 23.70
N ASN A 625 34.59 16.10 22.82
CA ASN A 625 36.02 16.23 23.10
C ASN A 625 36.37 17.40 24.04
N GLU A 626 35.42 18.27 24.40
CA GLU A 626 35.63 19.29 25.43
C GLU A 626 35.53 18.69 26.85
N THR A 627 34.67 17.68 27.03
CA THR A 627 34.39 17.04 28.32
C THR A 627 35.33 15.87 28.62
N TYR A 628 35.73 15.10 27.60
CA TYR A 628 36.74 14.04 27.72
C TYR A 628 37.65 14.04 26.48
N GLU A 629 38.96 14.25 26.67
CA GLU A 629 39.92 14.31 25.57
C GLU A 629 40.09 12.92 24.92
N ILE A 630 39.68 12.78 23.67
CA ILE A 630 39.86 11.62 22.80
C ILE A 630 40.87 11.95 21.69
N PHE A 631 41.81 11.04 21.46
CA PHE A 631 42.89 11.18 20.49
C PHE A 631 42.84 10.12 19.38
N ASP A 632 43.49 10.46 18.26
CA ASP A 632 43.70 9.52 17.15
C ASP A 632 44.44 8.26 17.62
N GLY A 633 43.87 7.09 17.32
CA GLY A 633 44.36 5.78 17.73
C GLY A 633 43.79 5.25 19.05
N ASP A 634 42.99 6.04 19.78
CA ASP A 634 42.32 5.58 21.00
C ASP A 634 41.36 4.43 20.67
N LYS A 635 41.19 3.52 21.64
CA LYS A 635 40.32 2.35 21.52
C LYS A 635 39.18 2.49 22.52
N ILE A 636 37.97 2.67 22.01
CA ILE A 636 36.78 2.87 22.83
C ILE A 636 35.92 1.62 22.78
N LYS A 637 35.45 1.17 23.94
CA LYS A 637 34.48 0.09 24.09
C LYS A 637 33.15 0.69 24.49
N VAL A 638 32.12 0.52 23.66
CA VAL A 638 30.75 0.95 23.96
C VAL A 638 29.94 -0.29 24.32
N ILE A 639 29.29 -0.29 25.48
CA ILE A 639 28.43 -1.37 25.97
C ILE A 639 27.02 -0.83 26.11
N TYR A 640 26.05 -1.46 25.47
CA TYR A 640 24.67 -1.00 25.39
C TYR A 640 23.73 -2.20 25.25
N ASP A 641 22.47 -2.06 25.64
CA ASP A 641 21.46 -3.11 25.45
C ASP A 641 20.60 -2.79 24.21
N VAL A 642 20.13 -3.83 23.53
CA VAL A 642 19.16 -3.74 22.44
C VAL A 642 18.09 -4.81 22.61
N ASP A 643 16.90 -4.53 22.09
CA ASP A 643 15.83 -5.51 21.99
C ASP A 643 16.04 -6.37 20.73
N LEU A 644 16.14 -7.69 20.91
CA LEU A 644 16.39 -8.64 19.82
C LEU A 644 15.39 -9.77 19.81
N GLY A 645 14.56 -9.75 18.79
CA GLY A 645 13.52 -10.73 18.54
C GLY A 645 14.00 -11.97 17.79
N ARG A 646 13.00 -12.71 17.31
CA ARG A 646 13.15 -14.03 16.68
C ARG A 646 12.34 -14.15 15.41
N TYR A 647 12.91 -14.82 14.41
CA TYR A 647 12.16 -15.46 13.33
C TYR A 647 11.98 -16.93 13.66
N GLU A 648 10.74 -17.33 13.98
CA GLU A 648 10.39 -18.67 14.43
C GLU A 648 10.68 -19.73 13.36
N TRP A 649 10.46 -19.38 12.08
CA TRP A 649 10.57 -20.32 10.98
C TRP A 649 11.42 -19.81 9.81
N VAL A 650 12.28 -20.69 9.30
CA VAL A 650 12.87 -20.55 7.95
C VAL A 650 12.32 -21.66 7.07
N VAL A 651 11.57 -21.30 6.04
CA VAL A 651 10.73 -22.20 5.25
C VAL A 651 11.23 -22.30 3.82
N VAL A 652 11.36 -23.54 3.35
CA VAL A 652 11.72 -23.84 1.95
C VAL A 652 10.68 -24.76 1.32
N GLY A 653 10.53 -24.66 0.01
CA GLY A 653 9.63 -25.50 -0.76
C GLY A 653 10.00 -26.98 -0.75
N THR A 654 9.02 -27.87 -0.92
CA THR A 654 9.28 -29.30 -1.18
C THR A 654 9.51 -29.60 -2.67
N GLY A 655 10.25 -30.68 -2.96
CA GLY A 655 10.52 -31.11 -4.33
C GLY A 655 9.62 -32.24 -4.86
N LEU A 656 8.54 -32.58 -4.13
CA LEU A 656 7.71 -33.75 -4.46
C LEU A 656 6.58 -33.47 -5.45
N ASP A 657 6.07 -32.24 -5.48
CA ASP A 657 5.05 -31.85 -6.45
C ASP A 657 5.67 -31.87 -7.86
N PRO A 658 5.08 -32.60 -8.83
CA PRO A 658 5.65 -32.69 -10.17
C PRO A 658 5.66 -31.35 -10.92
N ASP A 659 4.74 -30.45 -10.60
CA ASP A 659 4.52 -29.18 -11.30
C ASP A 659 5.19 -28.02 -10.54
N HIS A 660 5.39 -28.15 -9.23
CA HIS A 660 5.96 -27.13 -8.35
C HIS A 660 7.20 -27.65 -7.61
N LYS A 661 8.33 -27.77 -8.31
CA LYS A 661 9.55 -28.43 -7.80
C LYS A 661 10.56 -27.44 -7.21
N ALA A 662 10.58 -27.30 -5.89
CA ALA A 662 11.70 -26.67 -5.21
C ALA A 662 13.00 -27.44 -5.48
N ARG A 663 14.11 -26.70 -5.58
CA ARG A 663 15.43 -27.29 -5.85
C ARG A 663 16.36 -27.03 -4.67
N ASN A 664 17.41 -27.83 -4.55
CA ASN A 664 18.41 -27.70 -3.48
C ASN A 664 19.06 -26.30 -3.40
N ILE A 665 18.97 -25.51 -4.47
CA ILE A 665 19.47 -24.14 -4.53
C ILE A 665 18.73 -23.22 -3.54
N ASP A 666 17.42 -23.42 -3.35
CA ASP A 666 16.60 -22.62 -2.44
C ASP A 666 17.01 -22.92 -0.98
N SER A 667 17.32 -24.18 -0.66
CA SER A 667 17.88 -24.56 0.64
C SER A 667 19.28 -24.00 0.90
N ALA A 668 20.11 -23.88 -0.15
CA ALA A 668 21.41 -23.22 -0.03
C ALA A 668 21.25 -21.72 0.22
N GLY A 669 20.30 -21.06 -0.46
CA GLY A 669 19.91 -19.68 -0.19
C GLY A 669 19.40 -19.48 1.24
N ALA A 670 18.51 -20.36 1.72
CA ALA A 670 17.95 -20.29 3.07
C ALA A 670 19.03 -20.34 4.17
N ALA A 671 20.11 -21.10 3.96
CA ALA A 671 21.23 -21.13 4.89
C ALA A 671 21.96 -19.77 4.97
N MET A 672 22.11 -19.06 3.85
CA MET A 672 22.70 -17.72 3.82
C MET A 672 21.78 -16.68 4.44
N VAL A 673 20.47 -16.72 4.13
CA VAL A 673 19.49 -15.80 4.73
C VAL A 673 19.44 -15.98 6.24
N ALA A 674 19.30 -17.22 6.73
CA ALA A 674 19.31 -17.48 8.18
C ALA A 674 20.61 -17.01 8.85
N ALA A 675 21.75 -17.15 8.19
CA ALA A 675 23.03 -16.64 8.68
C ALA A 675 23.08 -15.10 8.70
N ALA A 676 22.51 -14.42 7.71
CA ALA A 676 22.42 -12.95 7.66
C ALA A 676 21.70 -12.41 8.90
N PHE A 677 20.49 -12.92 9.18
CA PHE A 677 19.69 -12.55 10.35
C PHE A 677 20.42 -12.87 11.66
N LYS A 678 21.08 -14.03 11.73
CA LYS A 678 21.87 -14.40 12.90
C LYS A 678 23.12 -13.53 13.10
N ASN A 679 23.73 -13.02 12.04
CA ASN A 679 24.86 -12.08 12.13
C ASN A 679 24.41 -10.71 12.67
N LYS A 680 23.15 -10.34 12.48
CA LYS A 680 22.45 -9.24 13.19
C LYS A 680 21.99 -9.62 14.61
N ASN A 681 22.42 -10.78 15.10
CA ASN A 681 22.09 -11.35 16.41
C ASN A 681 20.60 -11.60 16.66
N MET A 682 19.76 -11.57 15.61
CA MET A 682 18.40 -12.04 15.72
C MET A 682 18.41 -13.55 15.95
N GLU A 683 17.45 -14.02 16.74
CA GLU A 683 17.30 -15.46 16.91
C GLU A 683 16.63 -16.08 15.69
N ILE A 684 17.15 -17.23 15.26
CA ILE A 684 16.50 -18.08 14.27
C ILE A 684 16.02 -19.34 14.99
N GLY A 685 14.72 -19.61 14.89
CA GLY A 685 14.07 -20.79 15.42
C GLY A 685 14.34 -22.05 14.60
N LEU A 686 13.27 -22.67 14.11
CA LEU A 686 13.34 -23.93 13.37
C LEU A 686 13.35 -23.70 11.85
N SER A 687 13.93 -24.65 11.12
CA SER A 687 13.69 -24.76 9.68
C SER A 687 12.53 -25.72 9.42
N GLY A 688 11.68 -25.38 8.47
CA GLY A 688 10.50 -26.16 8.09
C GLY A 688 10.32 -26.22 6.58
N LEU A 689 9.35 -27.04 6.17
CA LEU A 689 8.87 -27.09 4.80
C LEU A 689 7.59 -26.27 4.66
N ASP A 690 7.28 -25.84 3.44
CA ASP A 690 5.99 -25.23 3.15
C ASP A 690 4.85 -26.28 3.28
N ILE A 691 4.96 -27.37 2.52
CA ILE A 691 4.01 -28.48 2.46
C ILE A 691 4.65 -29.80 2.92
N GLN A 692 3.84 -30.86 2.99
CA GLN A 692 4.27 -32.17 3.47
C GLN A 692 5.23 -32.88 2.51
N ASP A 693 6.31 -33.45 3.05
CA ASP A 693 7.19 -34.41 2.38
C ASP A 693 6.84 -35.87 2.78
N LEU A 694 7.44 -36.86 2.14
CA LEU A 694 7.39 -38.27 2.54
C LEU A 694 7.98 -38.50 3.95
N GLN A 695 8.91 -37.63 4.37
CA GLN A 695 9.45 -37.63 5.72
C GLN A 695 8.71 -36.59 6.57
N VAL A 696 8.34 -36.98 7.79
CA VAL A 696 7.61 -36.10 8.71
C VAL A 696 8.59 -35.16 9.39
N VAL A 697 8.60 -33.91 8.93
CA VAL A 697 9.31 -32.75 9.50
C VAL A 697 8.32 -31.58 9.60
N PRO A 698 8.62 -30.51 10.35
CA PRO A 698 7.74 -29.35 10.44
C PRO A 698 7.31 -28.81 9.07
N GLN A 699 6.01 -28.56 8.93
CA GLN A 699 5.44 -27.89 7.76
C GLN A 699 4.46 -26.79 8.21
N VAL A 700 4.36 -25.73 7.43
CA VAL A 700 3.67 -24.50 7.86
C VAL A 700 2.36 -24.24 7.14
N MET A 701 2.12 -24.82 5.96
CA MET A 701 0.87 -24.64 5.24
C MET A 701 -0.22 -25.61 5.74
N ALA A 702 -1.46 -25.11 5.81
CA ALA A 702 -2.64 -25.89 6.12
C ALA A 702 -3.09 -26.68 4.88
N GLY A 703 -3.27 -27.99 5.05
CA GLY A 703 -3.57 -28.90 3.97
C GLY A 703 -3.00 -30.28 4.24
N SER A 704 -3.09 -31.16 3.25
CA SER A 704 -2.63 -32.53 3.36
C SER A 704 -2.11 -33.08 2.04
N GLY A 705 -1.22 -34.07 2.12
CA GLY A 705 -0.61 -34.67 0.94
C GLY A 705 0.61 -33.89 0.45
N THR A 706 1.17 -34.34 -0.67
CA THR A 706 2.48 -33.90 -1.18
C THR A 706 2.38 -33.08 -2.48
N THR A 707 1.19 -32.55 -2.78
CA THR A 707 0.92 -31.75 -3.98
C THR A 707 0.16 -30.49 -3.59
N TRP A 708 0.35 -29.41 -4.35
CA TRP A 708 -0.24 -28.10 -4.08
C TRP A 708 -1.77 -28.14 -4.04
N THR A 709 -2.37 -28.97 -4.88
CA THR A 709 -3.83 -29.21 -4.92
C THR A 709 -4.43 -29.67 -3.60
N GLY A 710 -3.63 -30.28 -2.69
CA GLY A 710 -4.08 -30.71 -1.37
C GLY A 710 -4.06 -29.61 -0.29
N TYR A 711 -3.63 -28.39 -0.66
CA TYR A 711 -3.51 -27.23 0.23
C TYR A 711 -4.39 -26.05 -0.19
N TYR A 712 -4.89 -26.06 -1.43
CA TYR A 712 -5.94 -25.12 -1.83
C TYR A 712 -7.22 -25.36 -1.03
N TYR A 713 -7.99 -24.30 -0.82
CA TYR A 713 -9.32 -24.39 -0.22
C TYR A 713 -10.24 -25.25 -1.09
N ASP A 714 -10.20 -25.00 -2.40
CA ASP A 714 -10.80 -25.84 -3.44
C ASP A 714 -9.95 -25.77 -4.72
N PRO A 715 -9.36 -26.89 -5.20
CA PRO A 715 -8.44 -26.87 -6.33
C PRO A 715 -9.10 -26.50 -7.68
N GLU A 716 -10.43 -26.55 -7.80
CA GLU A 716 -11.16 -26.21 -9.02
C GLU A 716 -11.66 -24.75 -9.02
N SER A 717 -11.93 -24.18 -7.85
CA SER A 717 -12.68 -22.92 -7.73
C SER A 717 -12.15 -21.91 -6.72
N ASP A 718 -11.33 -22.33 -5.75
CA ASP A 718 -10.77 -21.47 -4.70
C ASP A 718 -9.33 -21.85 -4.38
N LYS A 719 -8.41 -21.19 -5.10
CA LYS A 719 -6.96 -21.42 -4.98
C LYS A 719 -6.32 -20.71 -3.79
N ARG A 720 -7.11 -20.17 -2.85
CA ARG A 720 -6.57 -19.67 -1.58
C ARG A 720 -5.89 -20.81 -0.82
N VAL A 721 -4.77 -20.47 -0.20
CA VAL A 721 -4.06 -21.33 0.76
C VAL A 721 -4.12 -20.68 2.14
N ALA A 722 -3.89 -21.46 3.20
CA ALA A 722 -3.81 -20.94 4.56
C ALA A 722 -2.58 -21.44 5.28
N LEU A 723 -2.15 -20.69 6.29
CA LEU A 723 -1.22 -21.18 7.29
C LEU A 723 -1.91 -22.23 8.16
N ARG A 724 -1.14 -23.22 8.58
CA ARG A 724 -1.55 -24.12 9.65
C ARG A 724 -1.62 -23.31 10.95
N ASP A 725 -2.56 -23.67 11.83
CA ASP A 725 -2.62 -23.07 13.15
C ASP A 725 -1.35 -23.40 13.96
N ASP A 726 -1.09 -24.70 14.20
CA ASP A 726 0.18 -25.18 14.77
C ASP A 726 0.67 -26.48 14.14
N TRP A 727 2.00 -26.64 14.06
CA TRP A 727 2.63 -27.94 13.81
C TRP A 727 2.89 -28.72 15.10
N CYS A 728 3.17 -28.02 16.19
CA CYS A 728 3.53 -28.59 17.49
C CYS A 728 3.10 -27.67 18.63
N THR A 729 3.18 -28.15 19.87
CA THR A 729 2.75 -27.40 21.06
C THR A 729 3.79 -26.42 21.62
N TYR A 730 4.85 -26.12 20.85
CA TYR A 730 6.00 -25.33 21.32
C TYR A 730 6.35 -24.15 20.42
N TRP A 731 5.96 -24.21 19.15
CA TRP A 731 6.25 -23.19 18.15
C TRP A 731 4.94 -22.92 17.40
N PRO A 732 4.40 -21.69 17.49
CA PRO A 732 3.21 -21.33 16.72
C PRO A 732 3.54 -21.32 15.22
N VAL A 733 2.54 -21.52 14.37
CA VAL A 733 2.69 -21.29 12.93
C VAL A 733 1.95 -20.01 12.53
N ALA A 734 0.63 -19.99 12.67
CA ALA A 734 -0.12 -18.74 12.54
C ALA A 734 0.32 -17.74 13.64
N SER A 735 0.46 -16.46 13.29
CA SER A 735 1.02 -15.36 14.10
C SER A 735 2.54 -15.36 14.33
N SER A 736 3.28 -16.28 13.72
CA SER A 736 4.75 -16.32 13.82
C SER A 736 5.44 -15.33 12.89
N ASN A 737 6.72 -15.09 13.16
CA ASN A 737 7.63 -14.41 12.24
C ASN A 737 8.35 -15.46 11.40
N MET A 738 8.27 -15.34 10.08
CA MET A 738 8.64 -16.40 9.16
C MET A 738 9.45 -15.86 7.99
N ILE A 739 10.50 -16.58 7.63
CA ILE A 739 11.30 -16.31 6.44
C ILE A 739 10.99 -17.41 5.41
N ALA A 740 10.54 -17.03 4.22
CA ALA A 740 10.35 -17.94 3.09
C ALA A 740 11.45 -17.72 2.05
N VAL A 741 12.11 -18.80 1.61
CA VAL A 741 13.10 -18.74 0.53
C VAL A 741 12.68 -19.63 -0.63
N GLY A 742 12.65 -19.05 -1.82
CA GLY A 742 12.16 -19.68 -3.04
C GLY A 742 10.89 -19.02 -3.57
N GLY A 743 10.74 -19.00 -4.90
CA GLY A 743 9.66 -18.26 -5.57
C GLY A 743 8.27 -18.84 -5.39
N PRO A 744 7.22 -18.05 -5.68
CA PRO A 744 5.82 -18.44 -5.51
C PRO A 744 5.37 -19.57 -6.45
N GLY A 745 6.20 -20.02 -7.39
CA GLY A 745 5.95 -21.24 -8.18
C GLY A 745 6.52 -22.52 -7.56
N VAL A 746 7.28 -22.44 -6.47
CA VAL A 746 7.95 -23.60 -5.84
C VAL A 746 7.90 -23.60 -4.31
N ASN A 747 7.52 -22.49 -3.68
CA ASN A 747 7.32 -22.36 -2.24
C ASN A 747 5.92 -21.78 -1.99
N MET A 748 5.06 -22.57 -1.34
CA MET A 748 3.68 -22.22 -1.09
C MET A 748 3.50 -21.13 -0.02
N LEU A 749 4.46 -20.98 0.91
CA LEU A 749 4.46 -19.84 1.83
C LEU A 749 4.71 -18.53 1.06
N THR A 750 5.65 -18.55 0.10
CA THR A 750 5.85 -17.41 -0.81
C THR A 750 4.63 -17.17 -1.69
N TYR A 751 3.95 -18.23 -2.18
CA TYR A 751 2.70 -18.11 -2.92
C TYR A 751 1.60 -17.41 -2.11
N TYR A 752 1.48 -17.72 -0.80
CA TYR A 752 0.56 -17.03 0.10
C TYR A 752 0.88 -15.53 0.21
N PHE A 753 2.14 -15.19 0.49
CA PHE A 753 2.55 -13.79 0.64
C PHE A 753 2.57 -13.00 -0.69
N ASN A 754 2.65 -13.68 -1.84
CA ASN A 754 2.59 -13.06 -3.16
C ASN A 754 1.29 -12.29 -3.40
N GLU A 755 0.20 -12.66 -2.72
CA GLU A 755 -1.08 -11.95 -2.78
C GLU A 755 -1.07 -10.62 -1.99
N PHE A 756 0.01 -10.33 -1.26
CA PHE A 756 0.10 -9.21 -0.33
C PHE A 756 1.31 -8.30 -0.54
N THR A 757 2.39 -8.75 -1.21
CA THR A 757 3.59 -7.94 -1.44
C THR A 757 3.45 -6.97 -2.62
N ASP A 758 4.12 -5.81 -2.54
CA ASP A 758 4.06 -4.75 -3.57
C ASP A 758 4.96 -5.03 -4.79
N ALA A 759 5.95 -5.92 -4.63
CA ALA A 759 6.58 -6.65 -5.72
C ALA A 759 6.10 -8.10 -5.70
N PHE A 760 5.46 -8.55 -6.79
CA PHE A 760 4.86 -9.89 -6.83
C PHE A 760 5.08 -10.59 -8.17
N TRP A 761 4.97 -11.91 -8.18
CA TRP A 761 4.92 -12.72 -9.39
C TRP A 761 3.54 -12.61 -10.04
N ALA A 762 3.50 -12.04 -11.24
CA ALA A 762 2.31 -11.97 -12.08
C ALA A 762 1.99 -13.37 -12.64
N ASN A 763 1.38 -14.21 -11.80
CA ASN A 763 1.03 -15.58 -12.13
C ASN A 763 0.16 -15.60 -13.40
N PRO A 764 0.58 -16.29 -14.48
CA PRO A 764 -0.18 -16.32 -15.73
C PRO A 764 -1.60 -16.86 -15.61
N GLU A 765 -1.94 -17.55 -14.53
CA GLU A 765 -3.31 -17.99 -14.28
C GLU A 765 -4.26 -16.83 -13.91
N PHE A 766 -3.72 -15.77 -13.30
CA PHE A 766 -4.49 -14.65 -12.73
C PHE A 766 -4.16 -13.31 -13.39
N ALA A 767 -3.02 -13.21 -14.07
CA ALA A 767 -2.49 -11.98 -14.61
C ALA A 767 -2.86 -11.76 -16.08
N ASP A 768 -3.04 -10.50 -16.46
CA ASP A 768 -3.16 -10.10 -17.86
C ASP A 768 -1.89 -10.44 -18.64
N SER A 769 -2.07 -10.71 -19.94
CA SER A 769 -0.99 -11.07 -20.86
C SER A 769 0.12 -10.02 -20.97
N SER A 770 -0.15 -8.74 -20.69
CA SER A 770 0.87 -7.68 -20.73
C SER A 770 1.89 -7.77 -19.59
N ILE A 771 1.55 -8.44 -18.49
CA ILE A 771 2.42 -8.57 -17.31
C ILE A 771 2.67 -10.03 -16.90
N ALA A 772 1.95 -10.99 -17.48
CA ALA A 772 2.04 -12.39 -17.10
C ALA A 772 3.47 -12.94 -17.22
N SER A 773 3.86 -13.76 -16.23
CA SER A 773 5.21 -14.32 -16.12
C SER A 773 6.33 -13.30 -15.85
N SER A 774 5.98 -12.15 -15.26
CA SER A 774 6.95 -11.15 -14.79
C SER A 774 6.95 -11.05 -13.26
N LEU A 775 8.01 -10.42 -12.75
CA LEU A 775 7.97 -9.75 -11.46
C LEU A 775 7.36 -8.37 -11.71
N TYR A 776 6.26 -8.05 -11.04
CA TYR A 776 5.53 -6.79 -11.21
C TYR A 776 5.72 -5.87 -10.01
N ALA A 777 6.16 -4.63 -10.25
CA ALA A 777 6.31 -3.57 -9.26
C ALA A 777 5.04 -2.69 -9.21
N LEU A 778 4.12 -2.98 -8.29
CA LEU A 778 2.75 -2.46 -8.32
C LEU A 778 2.68 -0.93 -8.22
N THR A 779 3.42 -0.36 -7.27
CA THR A 779 3.36 1.05 -6.85
C THR A 779 4.38 1.94 -7.54
N CYS A 780 5.21 1.39 -8.44
CA CYS A 780 6.09 2.15 -9.31
C CYS A 780 5.31 3.23 -10.10
N TRP A 781 5.95 4.34 -10.46
CA TRP A 781 5.31 5.44 -11.19
C TRP A 781 5.42 5.28 -12.71
N ASN A 782 6.33 4.44 -13.20
CA ASN A 782 6.63 4.30 -14.62
C ASN A 782 5.57 3.46 -15.36
N ILE A 783 4.51 4.13 -15.83
CA ILE A 783 3.42 3.53 -16.63
C ILE A 783 3.13 4.27 -17.93
N GLN A 784 3.96 5.24 -18.31
CA GLN A 784 3.75 6.02 -19.52
C GLN A 784 5.03 5.98 -20.37
N THR A 785 4.91 5.89 -21.68
CA THR A 785 6.06 5.96 -22.58
C THR A 785 5.71 6.67 -23.88
N LEU A 786 6.71 7.15 -24.60
CA LEU A 786 6.53 7.83 -25.88
C LEU A 786 6.47 6.78 -27.01
N ASP A 787 5.36 6.71 -27.72
CA ASP A 787 5.23 5.89 -28.92
C ASP A 787 6.10 6.48 -30.05
N PRO A 788 7.11 5.75 -30.55
CA PRO A 788 8.01 6.25 -31.60
C PRO A 788 7.34 6.42 -32.96
N GLU A 789 6.18 5.82 -33.21
CA GLU A 789 5.44 5.95 -34.48
C GLU A 789 4.52 7.16 -34.50
N THR A 790 3.82 7.42 -33.39
CA THR A 790 2.85 8.51 -33.27
C THR A 790 3.41 9.78 -32.63
N GLU A 791 4.58 9.69 -31.97
CA GLU A 791 5.16 10.76 -31.14
C GLU A 791 4.21 11.23 -30.02
N GLN A 792 3.32 10.34 -29.56
CA GLN A 792 2.38 10.59 -28.47
C GLN A 792 2.71 9.70 -27.27
N TYR A 793 2.42 10.22 -26.07
CA TYR A 793 2.52 9.41 -24.86
C TYR A 793 1.38 8.40 -24.80
N VAL A 794 1.69 7.19 -24.36
CA VAL A 794 0.74 6.09 -24.17
C VAL A 794 0.93 5.45 -22.80
N ILE A 795 -0.15 4.95 -22.20
CA ILE A 795 -0.11 4.22 -20.94
C ILE A 795 0.23 2.75 -21.23
N ASP A 796 1.33 2.26 -20.63
CA ASP A 796 1.77 0.88 -20.75
C ASP A 796 2.10 0.31 -19.36
N PRO A 797 1.22 -0.52 -18.79
CA PRO A 797 1.47 -1.13 -17.49
C PRO A 797 2.63 -2.13 -17.51
N SER A 798 3.10 -2.60 -18.67
CA SER A 798 4.23 -3.53 -18.76
C SER A 798 5.58 -2.89 -18.44
N LEU A 799 5.65 -1.56 -18.36
CA LEU A 799 6.85 -0.83 -17.93
C LEU A 799 7.23 -1.13 -16.47
N LYS A 800 6.27 -1.56 -15.66
CA LYS A 800 6.45 -2.04 -14.27
C LYS A 800 6.86 -3.51 -14.17
N ALA A 801 6.95 -4.20 -15.31
CA ALA A 801 7.16 -5.64 -15.38
C ALA A 801 8.62 -5.99 -15.68
N TYR A 802 9.25 -6.72 -14.77
CA TYR A 802 10.62 -7.18 -14.89
C TYR A 802 10.68 -8.62 -15.38
N TYR A 803 11.43 -8.83 -16.47
CA TYR A 803 11.65 -10.14 -17.08
C TYR A 803 13.13 -10.49 -17.04
N ALA A 804 13.47 -11.71 -16.64
CA ALA A 804 14.85 -12.18 -16.67
C ALA A 804 15.30 -12.47 -18.11
N ASP A 805 16.42 -11.89 -18.54
CA ASP A 805 17.10 -12.25 -19.78
C ASP A 805 18.18 -13.30 -19.51
N TYR A 806 17.84 -14.58 -19.69
CA TYR A 806 18.81 -15.65 -19.46
C TYR A 806 19.80 -15.78 -20.64
N PRO A 807 21.13 -15.77 -20.39
CA PRO A 807 21.77 -15.97 -19.08
C PRO A 807 22.24 -14.69 -18.37
N ASP A 808 22.05 -13.51 -18.96
CA ASP A 808 22.79 -12.28 -18.70
C ASP A 808 22.20 -11.41 -17.58
N THR A 809 20.89 -11.47 -17.32
CA THR A 809 20.23 -10.66 -16.29
C THR A 809 19.21 -11.48 -15.53
N GLY A 810 19.13 -11.27 -14.22
CA GLY A 810 18.10 -11.84 -13.36
C GLY A 810 17.52 -10.79 -12.43
N TYR A 811 16.33 -11.09 -11.90
CA TYR A 811 15.65 -10.23 -10.95
C TYR A 811 15.17 -11.03 -9.75
N ALA A 812 15.21 -10.40 -8.58
CA ALA A 812 14.75 -10.97 -7.34
C ALA A 812 14.01 -9.96 -6.47
N VAL A 813 13.17 -10.49 -5.58
CA VAL A 813 12.38 -9.75 -4.61
C VAL A 813 12.85 -10.10 -3.21
N ILE A 814 12.98 -9.06 -2.40
CA ILE A 814 13.01 -9.16 -0.94
C ILE A 814 11.86 -8.30 -0.45
N ALA A 815 10.87 -8.93 0.18
CA ALA A 815 9.66 -8.24 0.62
C ALA A 815 9.19 -8.74 1.98
N THR A 816 8.37 -7.92 2.63
CA THR A 816 7.74 -8.27 3.90
C THR A 816 6.28 -7.84 3.94
N TYR A 817 5.51 -8.52 4.79
CA TYR A 817 4.11 -8.20 5.03
C TYR A 817 3.69 -8.83 6.38
N LYS A 818 2.79 -8.16 7.10
CA LYS A 818 2.12 -8.73 8.29
C LYS A 818 0.66 -8.98 7.97
N ASP A 819 0.23 -10.24 7.98
CA ASP A 819 -1.18 -10.55 7.74
C ASP A 819 -2.08 -10.21 8.95
N ILE A 820 -3.39 -10.24 8.75
CA ILE A 820 -4.38 -9.97 9.81
C ILE A 820 -4.43 -11.04 10.92
N ASN A 821 -3.78 -12.20 10.72
CA ASN A 821 -3.52 -13.15 11.81
C ASN A 821 -2.29 -12.75 12.66
N GLY A 822 -1.60 -11.67 12.30
CA GLY A 822 -0.38 -11.20 12.94
C GLY A 822 0.88 -11.94 12.51
N THR A 823 0.84 -12.75 11.45
CA THR A 823 2.00 -13.46 10.92
C THR A 823 2.85 -12.50 10.11
N ILE A 824 4.14 -12.38 10.44
CA ILE A 824 5.09 -11.58 9.66
C ILE A 824 5.80 -12.51 8.68
N GLY A 825 5.66 -12.25 7.39
CA GLY A 825 6.42 -12.90 6.32
C GLY A 825 7.59 -12.05 5.87
N VAL A 826 8.75 -12.67 5.68
CA VAL A 826 9.86 -12.12 4.89
C VAL A 826 10.12 -13.09 3.76
N VAL A 827 9.87 -12.68 2.53
CA VAL A 827 10.03 -13.52 1.34
C VAL A 827 11.27 -13.11 0.58
N VAL A 828 12.09 -14.10 0.21
CA VAL A 828 13.29 -13.92 -0.62
C VAL A 828 13.23 -14.88 -1.79
N TRP A 829 13.07 -14.35 -2.99
CA TRP A 829 12.95 -15.17 -4.19
C TRP A 829 13.39 -14.44 -5.45
N GLY A 830 13.82 -15.20 -6.46
CA GLY A 830 14.10 -14.67 -7.78
C GLY A 830 13.30 -15.37 -8.88
N LEU A 831 13.24 -14.73 -10.05
CA LEU A 831 12.56 -15.28 -11.24
C LEU A 831 13.08 -16.67 -11.60
N TRP A 832 14.38 -16.92 -11.35
CA TRP A 832 14.98 -18.24 -11.37
C TRP A 832 15.60 -18.60 -10.02
N GLY A 833 15.77 -19.91 -9.75
CA GLY A 833 16.46 -20.37 -8.54
C GLY A 833 17.90 -19.87 -8.42
N ARG A 834 18.57 -19.54 -9.55
CA ARG A 834 19.88 -18.85 -9.54
C ARG A 834 19.76 -17.46 -8.91
N ASP A 835 18.74 -16.72 -9.29
CA ASP A 835 18.49 -15.36 -8.83
C ASP A 835 18.11 -15.37 -7.34
N THR A 836 17.30 -16.35 -6.90
CA THR A 836 17.05 -16.60 -5.46
C THR A 836 18.35 -16.79 -4.67
N TYR A 837 19.30 -17.58 -5.19
CA TYR A 837 20.57 -17.82 -4.52
C TYR A 837 21.41 -16.54 -4.39
N TYR A 838 21.51 -15.76 -5.46
CA TYR A 838 22.32 -14.55 -5.47
C TYR A 838 21.66 -13.41 -4.69
N ALA A 839 20.33 -13.32 -4.64
CA ALA A 839 19.62 -12.43 -3.70
C ALA A 839 19.90 -12.80 -2.24
N ALA A 840 19.94 -14.10 -1.93
CA ALA A 840 20.35 -14.58 -0.61
C ALA A 840 21.83 -14.28 -0.30
N GLN A 841 22.73 -14.32 -1.30
CA GLN A 841 24.12 -13.87 -1.14
C GLN A 841 24.19 -12.37 -0.88
N TRP A 842 23.42 -11.56 -1.60
CA TRP A 842 23.39 -10.11 -1.38
C TRP A 842 22.94 -9.78 0.05
N LEU A 843 21.86 -10.39 0.54
CA LEU A 843 21.39 -10.21 1.93
C LEU A 843 22.45 -10.59 2.96
N HIS A 844 23.14 -11.71 2.76
CA HIS A 844 24.19 -12.20 3.65
C HIS A 844 25.50 -11.40 3.56
N GLY A 845 25.81 -10.86 2.37
CA GLY A 845 27.10 -10.28 2.02
C GLY A 845 28.16 -11.32 1.67
N ASP A 846 29.28 -10.84 1.15
CA ASP A 846 30.47 -11.63 0.82
C ASP A 846 31.71 -10.74 0.95
N ALA A 847 32.36 -10.80 2.12
CA ALA A 847 33.52 -9.96 2.43
C ALA A 847 34.74 -10.22 1.53
N GLU A 848 34.91 -11.45 1.03
CA GLU A 848 36.01 -11.79 0.12
C GLU A 848 35.79 -11.19 -1.28
N ARG A 849 34.53 -10.97 -1.65
CA ARG A 849 34.13 -10.24 -2.87
C ARG A 849 33.89 -8.76 -2.65
N GLY A 850 34.00 -8.26 -1.41
CA GLY A 850 33.71 -6.88 -1.06
C GLY A 850 32.22 -6.50 -1.16
N ILE A 851 31.31 -7.48 -1.05
CA ILE A 851 29.86 -7.24 -1.05
C ILE A 851 29.40 -7.01 0.39
N PRO A 852 28.97 -5.79 0.75
CA PRO A 852 28.42 -5.52 2.08
C PRO A 852 27.08 -6.26 2.28
N PRO A 853 26.78 -6.79 3.47
CA PRO A 853 25.52 -7.49 3.72
C PRO A 853 24.30 -6.58 3.52
N GLY A 854 23.41 -6.96 2.62
CA GLY A 854 22.15 -6.25 2.37
C GLY A 854 21.29 -6.10 3.63
N LEU A 855 21.29 -7.10 4.53
CA LEU A 855 20.54 -6.99 5.79
C LEU A 855 21.07 -5.88 6.71
N VAL A 856 22.37 -5.55 6.66
CA VAL A 856 22.93 -4.40 7.40
C VAL A 856 22.49 -3.10 6.75
N GLN A 857 22.43 -3.06 5.42
CA GLN A 857 21.95 -1.89 4.69
C GLN A 857 20.48 -1.60 5.05
N LEU A 858 19.61 -2.62 5.09
CA LEU A 858 18.18 -2.46 5.40
C LEU A 858 17.86 -1.79 6.74
N GLN A 859 18.83 -1.67 7.65
CA GLN A 859 18.66 -0.87 8.86
C GLN A 859 18.53 0.64 8.59
N ASP A 860 18.89 1.07 7.39
CA ASP A 860 18.82 2.47 6.94
C ASP A 860 17.75 2.66 5.89
N ALA A 861 16.96 1.62 5.62
CA ALA A 861 15.87 1.73 4.67
C ALA A 861 14.86 2.77 5.19
N PRO A 862 14.40 3.71 4.34
CA PRO A 862 13.26 4.54 4.65
C PRO A 862 12.09 3.72 5.20
N ARG A 863 11.38 4.28 6.19
CA ARG A 863 10.16 3.70 6.73
C ARG A 863 9.13 3.56 5.60
N GLY A 864 8.33 2.50 5.62
CA GLY A 864 7.30 2.26 4.60
C GLY A 864 7.75 1.41 3.41
N ILE A 865 9.06 1.14 3.22
CA ILE A 865 9.52 0.21 2.16
C ILE A 865 9.13 -1.23 2.53
N THR A 866 8.15 -1.79 1.84
CA THR A 866 7.65 -3.16 2.01
C THR A 866 8.36 -4.16 1.09
N ALA A 867 8.88 -3.71 -0.06
CA ALA A 867 9.54 -4.55 -1.04
C ALA A 867 10.67 -3.84 -1.79
N ILE A 868 11.72 -4.59 -2.13
CA ILE A 868 12.76 -4.16 -3.06
C ILE A 868 12.90 -5.13 -4.23
N VAL A 869 13.21 -4.60 -5.41
CA VAL A 869 13.59 -5.39 -6.59
C VAL A 869 15.09 -5.28 -6.80
N LEU A 870 15.75 -6.44 -6.82
CA LEU A 870 17.18 -6.58 -7.02
C LEU A 870 17.46 -7.05 -8.45
N GLU A 871 18.09 -6.22 -9.24
CA GLU A 871 18.70 -6.61 -10.50
C GLU A 871 20.04 -7.31 -10.23
N ILE A 872 20.28 -8.41 -10.93
CA ILE A 872 21.48 -9.22 -10.84
C ILE A 872 22.09 -9.32 -12.25
N ASP A 873 23.23 -8.66 -12.44
CA ASP A 873 23.95 -8.64 -13.72
C ASP A 873 24.96 -9.80 -13.78
N TYR A 874 24.75 -10.70 -14.74
CA TYR A 874 25.59 -11.86 -15.03
C TYR A 874 26.41 -11.71 -16.33
N SER A 875 26.26 -10.59 -17.05
CA SER A 875 26.75 -10.41 -18.41
C SER A 875 28.28 -10.44 -18.51
N GLU A 876 28.97 -9.91 -17.50
CA GLU A 876 30.44 -9.94 -17.44
C GLU A 876 30.99 -11.24 -16.81
N ASP A 877 30.44 -11.64 -15.65
CA ASP A 877 30.86 -12.84 -14.92
C ASP A 877 29.67 -13.53 -14.22
N ILE A 878 29.21 -14.62 -14.81
CA ILE A 878 28.10 -15.44 -14.30
C ILE A 878 28.39 -16.10 -12.94
N GLU A 879 29.66 -16.31 -12.58
CA GLU A 879 30.07 -16.89 -11.30
C GLU A 879 30.20 -15.81 -10.21
N HIS A 880 30.34 -14.54 -10.60
CA HIS A 880 30.52 -13.40 -9.71
C HIS A 880 29.67 -12.19 -10.13
N PRO A 881 28.32 -12.31 -10.12
CA PRO A 881 27.44 -11.23 -10.55
C PRO A 881 27.52 -10.00 -9.64
N THR A 882 27.10 -8.86 -10.18
CA THR A 882 26.89 -7.61 -9.44
C THR A 882 25.40 -7.38 -9.17
N PHE A 883 25.10 -6.45 -8.25
CA PHE A 883 23.77 -6.25 -7.71
C PHE A 883 23.41 -4.77 -7.76
N THR A 884 22.19 -4.47 -8.17
CA THR A 884 21.61 -3.12 -8.13
C THR A 884 20.19 -3.23 -7.58
N VAL A 885 19.85 -2.42 -6.57
CA VAL A 885 18.45 -2.28 -6.15
C VAL A 885 17.79 -1.29 -7.10
N VAL A 886 16.89 -1.81 -7.93
CA VAL A 886 16.22 -1.03 -8.99
C VAL A 886 14.86 -0.53 -8.57
N GLU A 887 14.26 -1.07 -7.50
CA GLU A 887 12.97 -0.59 -6.97
C GLU A 887 12.98 -0.58 -5.45
N CYS A 888 12.37 0.46 -4.87
CA CYS A 888 12.11 0.60 -3.43
C CYS A 888 10.64 0.97 -3.24
N LEU A 889 9.80 -0.04 -3.03
CA LEU A 889 8.34 0.07 -3.06
C LEU A 889 7.75 0.10 -1.66
N GLY A 890 6.76 0.95 -1.46
CA GLY A 890 5.77 0.87 -0.39
C GLY A 890 4.40 0.47 -0.94
N THR A 891 3.36 0.55 -0.10
CA THR A 891 1.99 0.14 -0.40
C THR A 891 1.24 1.08 -1.36
N ILE A 892 1.67 2.35 -1.46
CA ILE A 892 1.00 3.36 -2.30
C ILE A 892 1.95 4.14 -3.24
N SER A 893 3.26 4.11 -2.97
CA SER A 893 4.27 4.82 -3.76
C SER A 893 5.62 4.09 -3.72
N GLU A 894 6.62 4.67 -4.35
CA GLU A 894 8.03 4.26 -4.31
C GLU A 894 8.89 5.44 -3.84
N THR A 895 10.14 5.17 -3.44
CA THR A 895 11.05 6.21 -2.95
C THR A 895 12.50 5.94 -3.35
N LEU A 896 13.35 6.96 -3.18
CA LEU A 896 14.79 6.83 -3.25
C LEU A 896 15.34 6.41 -1.88
N TRP A 897 16.22 5.42 -1.88
CA TRP A 897 16.99 5.06 -0.68
C TRP A 897 18.48 5.28 -0.90
N THR A 898 19.06 6.27 -0.24
CA THR A 898 20.51 6.51 -0.25
C THR A 898 21.19 5.82 0.94
N HIS A 899 22.09 4.87 0.66
CA HIS A 899 22.91 4.22 1.69
C HIS A 899 24.41 4.45 1.40
N GLY A 900 25.05 5.29 2.22
CA GLY A 900 26.44 5.68 2.00
C GLY A 900 26.59 6.58 0.77
N GLU A 901 27.28 6.09 -0.26
CA GLU A 901 27.43 6.79 -1.56
C GLU A 901 26.57 6.13 -2.67
N GLU A 902 25.71 5.16 -2.32
CA GLU A 902 24.89 4.41 -3.28
C GLU A 902 23.41 4.79 -3.17
N ASP A 903 22.86 5.22 -4.30
CA ASP A 903 21.43 5.46 -4.50
C ASP A 903 20.75 4.17 -4.98
N LYS A 904 19.62 3.83 -4.38
CA LYS A 904 18.85 2.60 -4.61
C LYS A 904 17.40 2.95 -4.94
N GLY A 905 16.86 2.31 -5.97
CA GLY A 905 15.52 2.64 -6.46
C GLY A 905 15.42 4.11 -6.91
N GLY A 906 14.40 4.80 -6.42
CA GLY A 906 14.02 6.14 -6.85
C GLY A 906 12.65 6.15 -7.48
N ILE A 907 12.05 7.34 -7.59
CA ILE A 907 10.77 7.46 -8.28
C ILE A 907 11.00 7.44 -9.79
N HIS A 908 10.48 6.41 -10.45
CA HIS A 908 10.69 6.18 -11.86
C HIS A 908 9.74 7.05 -12.69
N ASP A 909 10.32 8.03 -13.37
CA ASP A 909 9.65 8.94 -14.30
C ASP A 909 10.04 8.58 -15.75
N PRO A 910 9.10 8.54 -16.72
CA PRO A 910 9.32 8.19 -18.13
C PRO A 910 10.39 8.96 -18.91
#